data_AF-A0AAE0M8R9-F1
#
_entry.id   AF-A0AAE0M8R9-F1
#
_cell.length_a   1.000
_cell.length_b   1.000
_cell.length_c   1.000
_cell.angle_alpha   90.00
_cell.angle_beta   90.00
_cell.angle_gamma   90.00
#
_symmetry.space_group_name_H-M   'P 1'
#
loop_
_entity.id
_entity.type
_entity.pdbx_description
1 polymer ?
#
loop_
_entity_poly.entity_id
_entity_poly.type
_entity_poly.pdbx_seq_one_letter_code
_entity_poly.pdbx_strand_id
1 'polypeptide(L)'
;MPFGQLVLGSPGAGKSTYCDGMNQFMGAIGRQCSVINLDPANDHTNYPCALDIRSLVTLEEIMADDRLGPNGGVLYALEELENNMEWLENGLKELGDDYVLFDCPGQVELYTHHNSLRNIFYRLQKLGYRLVAIHLSDSFCLTQPSLFISNILLSLRAMLQMDLPHLNVLTKIDKISSYDPLPFNLDFYTEVQDLSYLIPSLDAESPAARSGKFSRLNQAIADMVEQFGLVSFEVLAVENKKSMMHLLRVIDRANGYVFGSSEGTNDTVWQVAMRNEASVTDIVDLQDRWIDNKEEYDELERREEEEQAKLREAQAGADAEATGAGADAFGGIRVGQSLESARALAGHLVLGGENQKLGAPDGFLLDLADGAADPHDAENARSSVLDGHAVHEGERGPYEPHVYCIDKAFTLETAIYGAGAAVAKKRGDLASDGFEQELGFECSIGRLVVFKAGRCEFDPSDALALAVSLKLARLLLAWVYRGGAKYFAPRIPLSKFNMSTKPTVLRAVILVISTTAARDPSTDASDVALREVFEREGGLQWTVAETKIVSDVVTEIQEQIMRWTDVTADADATANLIVTTGGTGFAVADHTPEAVAPLLHKHAPGLVHGMLAASLAVTPFAMMSRPVAGVRNRTVIITLPGSPKGARENLQAVLKTLPHACLQVAGADSRALHAGGVKKLEKDAGVTSGASSSSNSHAHAHGHHHHHHGHGHGHGHGHGGLVRHTKPDENPKSNDPGLGPSRRHRESPYPMLSVDEALESIRQQTPAPAVVTQRVDSALVGSVLAQDVRANEDVPAFRASIVDGYAVVVPQDGNMKGVFPVTAISHAAPGEVGGALKEGEIARITTGAPLPPGATSVIMVEDTVLASRTEDDKEEKEVEILAEGVQEGENIREVGSDVKQGTVILRAGDQVSAVGGEIGLLAAVGVAEVQVYRRPVIGVLSTGDEIVDHDRPGDLRLGEVRDTNRPTLISAARGWGYEVIDLGIASDQPGTLEEALRGALRQADLVITTGGVSMGELDLLKPTIERSLGGTIHFGRVAMKPGKPTTFATVPVKDNAGERVSKVIFSLPGNPASALVTFHLFVLPSLQQMSGITPPGLTRVPVVLSHDFVLDKSRPEYHRAIVSVNKEGVLSAASTGGQRSSRVGSMKGANALLSLPSGPEPLPKGSKVEALLMGSIRGDL
;
A
#
# COMPACT_ATOMS: atom_id res chain seq x y z
N MET A 1 -31.98 -22.92 7.16
CA MET A 1 -31.11 -22.18 8.13
C MET A 1 -31.37 -20.71 7.87
N PRO A 2 -31.97 -19.98 8.82
CA PRO A 2 -32.42 -18.61 8.55
C PRO A 2 -31.26 -17.61 8.61
N PHE A 3 -31.34 -16.59 7.75
CA PHE A 3 -30.34 -15.54 7.62
C PHE A 3 -30.97 -14.19 8.01
N GLY A 4 -30.16 -13.26 8.51
CA GLY A 4 -30.68 -11.93 8.76
C GLY A 4 -29.64 -10.82 8.86
N GLN A 5 -30.13 -9.59 8.70
CA GLN A 5 -29.35 -8.36 8.82
C GLN A 5 -29.82 -7.56 10.03
N LEU A 6 -28.86 -7.09 10.81
CA LEU A 6 -29.10 -6.23 11.96
C LEU A 6 -28.71 -4.81 11.58
N VAL A 7 -29.71 -3.96 11.38
CA VAL A 7 -29.49 -2.62 10.83
C VAL A 7 -29.25 -1.65 11.97
N LEU A 8 -27.98 -1.29 12.17
CA LEU A 8 -27.50 -0.40 13.20
C LEU A 8 -27.13 0.96 12.59
N GLY A 9 -27.06 2.00 13.41
CA GLY A 9 -26.63 3.33 12.97
C GLY A 9 -27.31 4.44 13.74
N SER A 10 -26.68 5.60 13.79
CA SER A 10 -27.18 6.76 14.52
C SER A 10 -28.53 7.25 13.97
N PRO A 11 -29.27 8.09 14.71
CA PRO A 11 -30.51 8.66 14.20
C PRO A 11 -30.23 9.45 12.91
N GLY A 12 -31.05 9.27 11.88
CA GLY A 12 -30.87 9.92 10.58
C GLY A 12 -29.95 9.20 9.59
N ALA A 13 -29.25 8.12 9.98
CA ALA A 13 -28.41 7.32 9.08
C ALA A 13 -29.18 6.51 8.00
N GLY A 14 -30.51 6.56 8.00
CA GLY A 14 -31.34 5.92 6.96
C GLY A 14 -31.68 4.45 7.20
N LYS A 15 -31.71 3.97 8.46
CA LYS A 15 -32.02 2.58 8.84
C LYS A 15 -33.35 2.07 8.25
N SER A 16 -34.47 2.73 8.57
CA SER A 16 -35.78 2.31 8.06
C SER A 16 -35.89 2.44 6.54
N THR A 17 -35.24 3.44 5.94
CA THR A 17 -35.15 3.59 4.48
C THR A 17 -34.38 2.45 3.83
N TYR A 18 -33.28 2.02 4.46
CA TYR A 18 -32.52 0.85 4.02
C TYR A 18 -33.34 -0.44 4.14
N CYS A 19 -34.03 -0.65 5.27
CA CYS A 19 -34.90 -1.82 5.47
C CYS A 19 -36.00 -1.89 4.40
N ASP A 20 -36.65 -0.76 4.10
CA ASP A 20 -37.67 -0.67 3.05
C ASP A 20 -37.07 -0.95 1.66
N GLY A 21 -35.99 -0.25 1.29
CA GLY A 21 -35.33 -0.44 0.00
C GLY A 21 -34.80 -1.85 -0.20
N MET A 22 -34.22 -2.46 0.84
CA MET A 22 -33.70 -3.83 0.81
C MET A 22 -34.83 -4.85 0.71
N ASN A 23 -35.94 -4.65 1.43
CA ASN A 23 -37.12 -5.50 1.32
C ASN A 23 -37.71 -5.48 -0.09
N GLN A 24 -37.90 -4.28 -0.67
CA GLN A 24 -38.38 -4.12 -2.05
C GLN A 24 -37.40 -4.74 -3.06
N PHE A 25 -36.10 -4.52 -2.90
CA PHE A 25 -35.07 -5.05 -3.77
C PHE A 25 -34.99 -6.58 -3.72
N MET A 26 -34.99 -7.18 -2.52
CA MET A 26 -35.02 -8.63 -2.33
C MET A 26 -36.28 -9.25 -2.94
N GLY A 27 -37.45 -8.63 -2.74
CA GLY A 27 -38.70 -9.05 -3.37
C GLY A 27 -38.63 -9.01 -4.90
N ALA A 28 -38.05 -7.95 -5.47
CA ALA A 28 -37.88 -7.79 -6.93
C ALA A 28 -36.95 -8.85 -7.55
N ILE A 29 -35.99 -9.39 -6.79
CA ILE A 29 -35.12 -10.50 -7.23
C ILE A 29 -35.65 -11.88 -6.83
N GLY A 30 -36.89 -11.96 -6.32
CA GLY A 30 -37.57 -13.21 -5.98
C GLY A 30 -37.13 -13.85 -4.66
N ARG A 31 -36.49 -13.09 -3.75
CA ARG A 31 -36.12 -13.55 -2.41
C ARG A 31 -37.16 -13.11 -1.39
N GLN A 32 -37.72 -14.06 -0.64
CA GLN A 32 -38.65 -13.76 0.46
C GLN A 32 -37.90 -13.09 1.60
N CYS A 33 -38.43 -11.95 2.04
CA CYS A 33 -37.82 -11.09 3.04
C CYS A 33 -38.89 -10.54 3.98
N SER A 34 -38.65 -10.64 5.28
CA SER A 34 -39.53 -10.16 6.34
C SER A 34 -38.79 -9.13 7.20
N VAL A 35 -39.43 -7.99 7.45
CA VAL A 35 -38.84 -6.89 8.25
C VAL A 35 -39.44 -6.87 9.65
N ILE A 36 -38.59 -6.81 10.67
CA ILE A 36 -38.94 -6.72 12.08
C ILE A 36 -38.57 -5.33 12.60
N ASN A 37 -39.55 -4.60 13.11
CA ASN A 37 -39.31 -3.31 13.75
C ASN A 37 -38.95 -3.52 15.22
N LEU A 38 -37.69 -3.23 15.57
CA LEU A 38 -37.21 -3.19 16.95
C LEU A 38 -37.05 -1.75 17.48
N ASP A 39 -37.36 -0.72 16.69
CA ASP A 39 -37.34 0.67 17.12
C ASP A 39 -38.71 1.10 17.67
N PRO A 40 -38.88 1.24 19.00
CA PRO A 40 -40.14 1.66 19.59
C PRO A 40 -40.46 3.15 19.31
N ALA A 41 -39.47 3.94 18.85
CA ALA A 41 -39.66 5.34 18.47
C ALA A 41 -40.07 5.52 17.01
N ASN A 42 -40.20 4.42 16.25
CA ASN A 42 -40.60 4.47 14.84
C ASN A 42 -42.13 4.33 14.71
N ASP A 43 -42.83 5.47 14.78
CA ASP A 43 -44.30 5.49 14.77
C ASP A 43 -44.91 5.07 13.42
N HIS A 44 -44.16 5.20 12.33
CA HIS A 44 -44.61 4.95 10.97
C HIS A 44 -43.55 4.22 10.15
N THR A 45 -43.68 2.89 10.05
CA THR A 45 -42.83 2.07 9.18
C THR A 45 -43.26 2.22 7.71
N ASN A 46 -42.31 2.48 6.81
CA ASN A 46 -42.57 2.56 5.36
C ASN A 46 -42.61 1.18 4.67
N TYR A 47 -42.32 0.12 5.42
CA TYR A 47 -42.28 -1.27 4.96
C TYR A 47 -43.39 -2.10 5.62
N PRO A 48 -43.80 -3.23 5.01
CA PRO A 48 -44.66 -4.20 5.66
C PRO A 48 -43.93 -4.83 6.86
N CYS A 49 -44.40 -4.50 8.06
CA CYS A 49 -43.80 -4.97 9.31
C CYS A 49 -44.35 -6.36 9.67
N ALA A 50 -43.47 -7.35 9.79
CA ALA A 50 -43.83 -8.72 10.16
C ALA A 50 -44.00 -8.88 11.67
N LEU A 51 -43.13 -8.23 12.45
CA LEU A 51 -43.22 -8.14 13.92
C LEU A 51 -42.81 -6.75 14.37
N ASP A 52 -43.57 -6.19 15.30
CA ASP A 52 -43.39 -4.83 15.78
C ASP A 52 -43.27 -4.81 17.31
N ILE A 53 -42.14 -4.32 17.83
CA ILE A 53 -41.88 -4.18 19.26
C ILE A 53 -42.97 -3.36 19.97
N ARG A 54 -43.64 -2.45 19.26
CA ARG A 54 -44.73 -1.62 19.81
C ARG A 54 -45.97 -2.43 20.21
N SER A 55 -46.09 -3.67 19.72
CA SER A 55 -47.12 -4.60 20.20
C SER A 55 -46.81 -5.24 21.55
N LEU A 56 -45.54 -5.19 21.97
CA LEU A 56 -45.08 -5.63 23.29
C LEU A 56 -45.07 -4.46 24.27
N VAL A 57 -44.47 -3.33 23.88
CA VAL A 57 -44.34 -2.14 24.72
C VAL A 57 -44.22 -0.87 23.86
N THR A 58 -44.95 0.18 24.22
CA THR A 58 -44.87 1.49 23.52
C THR A 58 -43.97 2.47 24.27
N LEU A 59 -43.34 3.40 23.53
CA LEU A 59 -42.43 4.38 24.11
C LEU A 59 -43.16 5.37 25.03
N GLU A 60 -44.38 5.76 24.66
CA GLU A 60 -45.23 6.67 25.45
C GLU A 60 -45.58 6.09 26.82
N GLU A 61 -45.93 4.79 26.87
CA GLU A 61 -46.26 4.09 28.11
C GLU A 61 -45.06 4.06 29.07
N ILE A 62 -43.87 3.68 28.58
CA ILE A 62 -42.63 3.66 29.38
C ILE A 62 -42.28 5.05 29.92
N MET A 63 -42.35 6.07 29.06
CA MET A 63 -42.02 7.44 29.46
C MET A 63 -43.00 7.98 30.51
N ALA A 64 -44.27 7.60 30.43
CA ALA A 64 -45.30 8.01 31.39
C ALA A 64 -45.17 7.29 32.73
N ASP A 65 -45.00 5.97 32.72
CA ASP A 65 -45.00 5.12 33.92
C ASP A 65 -43.71 5.28 34.73
N ASP A 66 -42.55 5.33 34.07
CA ASP A 66 -41.23 5.37 34.73
C ASP A 66 -40.60 6.78 34.78
N ARG A 67 -41.29 7.79 34.23
CA ARG A 67 -40.81 9.20 34.14
C ARG A 67 -39.45 9.32 33.46
N LEU A 68 -39.21 8.47 32.46
CA LEU A 68 -37.99 8.46 31.66
C LEU A 68 -38.08 9.46 30.48
N GLY A 69 -36.94 10.02 30.08
CA GLY A 69 -36.84 10.75 28.81
C GLY A 69 -36.80 9.80 27.60
N PRO A 70 -36.95 10.30 26.36
CA PRO A 70 -37.05 9.46 25.16
C PRO A 70 -35.92 8.43 25.01
N ASN A 71 -34.65 8.83 25.24
CA ASN A 71 -33.53 7.89 25.16
C ASN A 71 -33.62 6.81 26.25
N GLY A 72 -33.95 7.19 27.48
CA GLY A 72 -34.14 6.24 28.58
C GLY A 72 -35.31 5.28 28.32
N GLY A 73 -36.38 5.77 27.71
CA GLY A 73 -37.52 4.95 27.32
C GLY A 73 -37.16 3.90 26.26
N VAL A 74 -36.35 4.26 25.26
CA VAL A 74 -35.89 3.29 24.25
C VAL A 74 -34.97 2.23 24.85
N LEU A 75 -34.04 2.61 25.74
CA LEU A 75 -33.21 1.61 26.43
C LEU A 75 -34.07 0.63 27.23
N TYR A 76 -35.04 1.14 28.00
CA TYR A 76 -35.95 0.33 28.79
C TYR A 76 -36.82 -0.58 27.91
N ALA A 77 -37.31 -0.12 26.76
CA ALA A 77 -38.05 -0.95 25.82
C ALA A 77 -37.26 -2.16 25.34
N LEU A 78 -35.94 -1.99 25.12
CA LEU A 78 -35.05 -3.07 24.70
C LEU A 78 -34.69 -4.01 25.86
N GLU A 79 -34.61 -3.52 27.09
CA GLU A 79 -34.53 -4.36 28.30
C GLU A 79 -35.80 -5.19 28.48
N GLU A 80 -36.97 -4.61 28.23
CA GLU A 80 -38.25 -5.32 28.30
C GLU A 80 -38.36 -6.39 27.21
N LEU A 81 -37.90 -6.10 25.99
CA LEU A 81 -37.78 -7.11 24.93
C LEU A 81 -36.81 -8.24 25.32
N GLU A 82 -35.67 -7.91 25.92
CA GLU A 82 -34.69 -8.90 26.41
C GLU A 82 -35.29 -9.81 27.50
N ASN A 83 -36.10 -9.25 28.39
CA ASN A 83 -36.83 -10.01 29.40
C ASN A 83 -37.94 -10.89 28.80
N ASN A 84 -38.57 -10.44 27.71
CA ASN A 84 -39.68 -11.10 27.04
C ASN A 84 -39.27 -11.74 25.69
N MET A 85 -38.05 -12.28 25.59
CA MET A 85 -37.54 -12.86 24.33
C MET A 85 -38.42 -13.95 23.72
N GLU A 86 -39.20 -14.68 24.53
CA GLU A 86 -40.14 -15.69 24.02
C GLU A 86 -41.14 -15.10 23.01
N TRP A 87 -41.52 -13.82 23.17
CA TRP A 87 -42.37 -13.11 22.20
C TRP A 87 -41.69 -13.04 20.82
N LEU A 88 -40.43 -12.59 20.79
CA LEU A 88 -39.65 -12.48 19.55
C LEU A 88 -39.38 -13.85 18.94
N GLU A 89 -39.04 -14.85 19.76
CA GLU A 89 -38.78 -16.22 19.31
C GLU A 89 -40.01 -16.88 18.67
N ASN A 90 -41.20 -16.65 19.24
CA ASN A 90 -42.44 -17.20 18.72
C ASN A 90 -42.85 -16.51 17.41
N GLY A 91 -42.75 -15.18 17.36
CA GLY A 91 -42.98 -14.45 16.11
C GLY A 91 -42.04 -14.88 15.00
N LEU A 92 -40.75 -15.08 15.29
CA LEU A 92 -39.75 -15.52 14.30
C LEU A 92 -40.05 -16.91 13.73
N LYS A 93 -40.63 -17.83 14.53
CA LYS A 93 -41.03 -19.17 14.05
C LYS A 93 -42.15 -19.13 13.01
N GLU A 94 -43.01 -18.11 13.06
CA GLU A 94 -44.12 -17.95 12.11
C GLU A 94 -43.64 -17.51 10.71
N LEU A 95 -42.42 -16.96 10.61
CA LEU A 95 -41.82 -16.47 9.36
C LEU A 95 -41.14 -17.57 8.52
N GLY A 96 -40.99 -18.79 9.05
CA GLY A 96 -40.40 -19.91 8.31
C GLY A 96 -38.92 -19.70 7.93
N ASP A 97 -38.60 -19.88 6.65
CA ASP A 97 -37.24 -19.74 6.10
C ASP A 97 -36.96 -18.36 5.48
N ASP A 98 -37.82 -17.37 5.74
CA ASP A 98 -37.65 -16.00 5.25
C ASP A 98 -36.30 -15.39 5.67
N TYR A 99 -35.75 -14.54 4.80
CA TYR A 99 -34.63 -13.68 5.16
C TYR A 99 -35.13 -12.55 6.06
N VAL A 100 -34.50 -12.31 7.21
CA VAL A 100 -35.03 -11.37 8.21
C VAL A 100 -34.19 -10.09 8.30
N LEU A 101 -34.84 -8.93 8.19
CA LEU A 101 -34.23 -7.62 8.44
C LEU A 101 -34.69 -7.07 9.79
N PHE A 102 -33.76 -6.73 10.67
CA PHE A 102 -34.07 -6.12 11.97
C PHE A 102 -33.77 -4.63 11.94
N ASP A 103 -34.81 -3.79 11.93
CA ASP A 103 -34.70 -2.33 12.04
C ASP A 103 -34.49 -1.96 13.52
N CYS A 104 -33.25 -1.66 13.89
CA CYS A 104 -32.88 -1.44 15.29
C CYS A 104 -32.99 0.05 15.68
N PRO A 105 -33.20 0.38 16.97
CA PRO A 105 -33.25 1.77 17.41
C PRO A 105 -31.95 2.53 17.14
N GLY A 106 -32.07 3.84 16.90
CA GLY A 106 -30.95 4.71 16.55
C GLY A 106 -30.02 5.12 17.71
N GLN A 107 -30.34 4.75 18.94
CA GLN A 107 -29.60 5.18 20.14
C GLN A 107 -28.24 4.48 20.19
N VAL A 108 -27.17 5.27 20.08
CA VAL A 108 -25.78 4.79 20.03
C VAL A 108 -25.38 4.01 21.27
N GLU A 109 -26.02 4.28 22.41
CA GLU A 109 -25.81 3.60 23.68
C GLU A 109 -26.04 2.09 23.56
N LEU A 110 -27.03 1.67 22.76
CA LEU A 110 -27.47 0.28 22.61
C LEU A 110 -26.41 -0.66 22.02
N TYR A 111 -25.55 -0.11 21.16
CA TYR A 111 -24.49 -0.86 20.49
C TYR A 111 -23.09 -0.35 20.84
N THR A 112 -22.97 0.51 21.86
CA THR A 112 -21.66 0.94 22.38
C THR A 112 -21.40 0.51 23.81
N HIS A 113 -22.37 0.54 24.72
CA HIS A 113 -22.12 0.20 26.12
C HIS A 113 -23.29 -0.43 26.86
N HIS A 114 -24.50 -0.38 26.31
CA HIS A 114 -25.61 -1.19 26.76
C HIS A 114 -25.49 -2.63 26.24
N ASN A 115 -25.95 -3.62 27.02
CA ASN A 115 -25.81 -5.03 26.64
C ASN A 115 -27.07 -5.64 26.03
N SER A 116 -28.24 -5.03 26.18
CA SER A 116 -29.51 -5.65 25.76
C SER A 116 -29.54 -6.04 24.29
N LEU A 117 -29.09 -5.16 23.39
CA LEU A 117 -29.07 -5.46 21.96
C LEU A 117 -28.13 -6.63 21.62
N ARG A 118 -26.94 -6.67 22.24
CA ARG A 118 -25.99 -7.79 22.13
C ARG A 118 -26.62 -9.09 22.65
N ASN A 119 -27.29 -9.04 23.80
CA ASN A 119 -27.89 -10.21 24.45
C ASN A 119 -29.05 -10.80 23.62
N ILE A 120 -29.90 -9.93 23.06
CA ILE A 120 -30.98 -10.31 22.15
C ILE A 120 -30.40 -11.06 20.94
N PHE A 121 -29.40 -10.50 20.26
CA PHE A 121 -28.84 -11.12 19.06
C PHE A 121 -28.03 -12.38 19.35
N TYR A 122 -27.34 -12.44 20.49
CA TYR A 122 -26.67 -13.66 20.93
C TYR A 122 -27.68 -14.81 21.16
N ARG A 123 -28.88 -14.52 21.67
CA ARG A 123 -29.97 -15.51 21.72
C ARG A 123 -30.45 -15.89 20.31
N LEU A 124 -30.61 -14.95 19.39
CA LEU A 124 -30.98 -15.26 18.00
C LEU A 124 -29.95 -16.18 17.30
N GLN A 125 -28.64 -15.97 17.52
CA GLN A 125 -27.61 -16.88 17.03
C GLN A 125 -27.75 -18.29 17.60
N LYS A 126 -28.11 -18.43 18.89
CA LYS A 126 -28.39 -19.74 19.51
C LYS A 126 -29.60 -20.46 18.92
N LEU A 127 -30.54 -19.72 18.32
CA LEU A 127 -31.68 -20.27 17.57
C LEU A 127 -31.29 -20.72 16.15
N GLY A 128 -30.01 -20.53 15.75
CA GLY A 128 -29.49 -20.96 14.46
C GLY A 128 -29.53 -19.90 13.37
N TYR A 129 -29.84 -18.64 13.69
CA TYR A 129 -29.77 -17.52 12.73
C TYR A 129 -28.32 -17.17 12.42
N ARG A 130 -28.03 -17.01 11.12
CA ARG A 130 -26.74 -16.44 10.66
C ARG A 130 -26.92 -14.94 10.42
N LEU A 131 -26.39 -14.15 11.34
CA LEU A 131 -26.58 -12.70 11.41
C LEU A 131 -25.34 -11.94 10.95
N VAL A 132 -25.57 -10.79 10.31
CA VAL A 132 -24.56 -9.78 9.99
C VAL A 132 -25.05 -8.42 10.47
N ALA A 133 -24.17 -7.67 11.14
CA ALA A 133 -24.44 -6.30 11.57
C ALA A 133 -24.11 -5.34 10.43
N ILE A 134 -25.08 -4.53 10.02
CA ILE A 134 -24.96 -3.49 9.00
C ILE A 134 -24.99 -2.14 9.72
N HIS A 135 -23.84 -1.51 9.91
CA HIS A 135 -23.75 -0.23 10.58
C HIS A 135 -23.74 0.91 9.57
N LEU A 136 -24.86 1.63 9.53
CA LEU A 136 -25.10 2.74 8.62
C LEU A 136 -24.57 4.04 9.22
N SER A 137 -23.78 4.74 8.40
CA SER A 137 -23.29 6.09 8.66
C SER A 137 -23.75 7.01 7.53
N ASP A 138 -24.17 8.23 7.85
CA ASP A 138 -24.51 9.22 6.82
C ASP A 138 -23.22 9.73 6.14
N SER A 139 -23.16 9.74 4.80
CA SER A 139 -22.00 10.26 4.05
C SER A 139 -21.66 11.72 4.38
N PHE A 140 -22.60 12.47 4.95
CA PHE A 140 -22.33 13.80 5.51
C PHE A 140 -21.19 13.83 6.53
N CYS A 141 -20.92 12.72 7.24
CA CYS A 141 -19.81 12.65 8.18
C CYS A 141 -18.43 12.84 7.52
N LEU A 142 -18.32 12.73 6.20
CA LEU A 142 -17.08 12.93 5.45
C LEU A 142 -16.73 14.41 5.25
N THR A 143 -17.71 15.31 5.36
CA THR A 143 -17.56 16.76 5.10
C THR A 143 -16.64 17.45 6.10
N GLN A 144 -16.49 16.89 7.30
CA GLN A 144 -15.68 17.45 8.37
C GLN A 144 -14.74 16.36 8.95
N PRO A 145 -13.43 16.64 9.05
CA PRO A 145 -12.48 15.69 9.64
C PRO A 145 -12.88 15.20 11.03
N SER A 146 -13.39 16.09 11.90
CA SER A 146 -13.81 15.72 13.25
C SER A 146 -15.00 14.74 13.27
N LEU A 147 -15.92 14.87 12.32
CA LEU A 147 -17.09 14.00 12.18
C LEU A 147 -16.70 12.63 11.67
N PHE A 148 -15.80 12.59 10.68
CA PHE A 148 -15.31 11.34 10.13
C PHE A 148 -14.57 10.52 11.19
N ILE A 149 -13.65 11.15 11.94
CA ILE A 149 -12.94 10.47 13.04
C ILE A 149 -13.91 9.97 14.13
N SER A 150 -14.92 10.78 14.48
CA SER A 150 -15.94 10.38 15.45
C SER A 150 -16.74 9.16 14.96
N ASN A 151 -17.09 9.13 13.66
CA ASN A 151 -17.81 8.02 13.04
C ASN A 151 -16.97 6.73 13.02
N ILE A 152 -15.66 6.83 12.75
CA ILE A 152 -14.76 5.67 12.80
C ILE A 152 -14.68 5.08 14.21
N LEU A 153 -14.53 5.93 15.22
CA LEU A 153 -14.49 5.48 16.62
C LEU A 153 -15.79 4.82 17.05
N LEU A 154 -16.93 5.37 16.62
CA LEU A 154 -18.25 4.80 16.87
C LEU A 154 -18.38 3.42 16.20
N SER A 155 -17.98 3.31 14.93
CA SER A 155 -18.02 2.06 14.16
C SER A 155 -17.13 0.98 14.80
N LEU A 156 -15.89 1.34 15.16
CA LEU A 156 -14.98 0.42 15.86
C LEU A 156 -15.56 -0.05 17.19
N ARG A 157 -16.18 0.85 17.96
CA ARG A 157 -16.81 0.47 19.23
C ARG A 157 -18.00 -0.46 19.03
N ALA A 158 -18.83 -0.20 18.00
CA ALA A 158 -19.94 -1.07 17.63
C ALA A 158 -19.44 -2.46 17.22
N MET A 159 -18.37 -2.54 16.43
CA MET A 159 -17.74 -3.82 16.05
C MET A 159 -17.31 -4.64 17.26
N LEU A 160 -16.65 -4.00 18.24
CA LEU A 160 -16.21 -4.66 19.47
C LEU A 160 -17.37 -5.09 20.38
N GLN A 161 -18.46 -4.32 20.42
CA GLN A 161 -19.60 -4.59 21.31
C GLN A 161 -20.51 -5.70 20.75
N MET A 162 -20.73 -5.75 19.44
CA MET A 162 -21.72 -6.62 18.83
C MET A 162 -21.25 -8.06 18.62
N ASP A 163 -19.93 -8.29 18.45
CA ASP A 163 -19.35 -9.64 18.29
C ASP A 163 -20.00 -10.47 17.15
N LEU A 164 -20.23 -9.81 16.01
CA LEU A 164 -20.84 -10.37 14.81
C LEU A 164 -20.02 -9.98 13.57
N PRO A 165 -20.14 -10.72 12.44
CA PRO A 165 -19.72 -10.20 11.14
C PRO A 165 -20.33 -8.82 10.93
N HIS A 166 -19.49 -7.83 10.63
CA HIS A 166 -19.87 -6.42 10.66
C HIS A 166 -19.46 -5.75 9.37
N LEU A 167 -20.40 -5.03 8.75
CA LEU A 167 -20.16 -4.18 7.58
C LEU A 167 -20.52 -2.74 7.92
N ASN A 168 -19.58 -1.81 7.76
CA ASN A 168 -19.87 -0.39 7.87
C ASN A 168 -20.23 0.15 6.50
N VAL A 169 -21.27 0.99 6.43
CA VAL A 169 -21.83 1.47 5.16
C VAL A 169 -22.04 2.98 5.22
N LEU A 170 -21.48 3.70 4.26
CA LEU A 170 -21.75 5.12 4.03
C LEU A 170 -22.99 5.27 3.15
N THR A 171 -24.09 5.65 3.79
CA THR A 171 -25.39 5.88 3.16
C THR A 171 -25.50 7.26 2.54
N LYS A 172 -26.48 7.45 1.65
CA LYS A 172 -26.71 8.73 0.93
C LYS A 172 -25.47 9.17 0.16
N ILE A 173 -24.71 8.23 -0.38
CA ILE A 173 -23.49 8.55 -1.14
C ILE A 173 -23.82 9.38 -2.39
N ASP A 174 -25.02 9.22 -2.94
CA ASP A 174 -25.57 10.01 -4.04
C ASP A 174 -25.65 11.52 -3.72
N LYS A 175 -25.71 11.90 -2.43
CA LYS A 175 -25.78 13.31 -2.02
C LYS A 175 -24.42 13.97 -1.83
N ILE A 176 -23.32 13.21 -1.87
CA ILE A 176 -22.01 13.73 -1.49
C ILE A 176 -21.51 14.84 -2.42
N SER A 177 -21.84 14.77 -3.72
CA SER A 177 -21.50 15.82 -4.69
C SER A 177 -22.20 17.16 -4.42
N SER A 178 -23.28 17.16 -3.61
CA SER A 178 -24.00 18.36 -3.21
C SER A 178 -23.43 19.03 -1.94
N TYR A 179 -22.47 18.39 -1.28
CA TYR A 179 -21.79 18.94 -0.11
C TYR A 179 -20.53 19.72 -0.47
N ASP A 180 -19.89 20.32 0.53
CA ASP A 180 -18.59 20.98 0.34
C ASP A 180 -17.54 19.99 -0.20
N PRO A 181 -16.62 20.43 -1.07
CA PRO A 181 -15.58 19.57 -1.63
C PRO A 181 -14.77 18.87 -0.54
N LEU A 182 -14.67 17.55 -0.66
CA LEU A 182 -13.90 16.75 0.27
C LEU A 182 -12.40 17.07 0.15
N PRO A 183 -11.67 17.17 1.28
CA PRO A 183 -10.22 17.35 1.28
C PRO A 183 -9.44 16.25 0.53
N PHE A 184 -10.00 15.05 0.48
CA PHE A 184 -9.41 13.85 -0.13
C PHE A 184 -10.43 13.13 -1.01
N ASN A 185 -9.96 12.17 -1.82
CA ASN A 185 -10.85 11.35 -2.65
C ASN A 185 -11.69 10.38 -1.81
N LEU A 186 -12.80 9.87 -2.35
CA LEU A 186 -13.67 8.94 -1.64
C LEU A 186 -12.96 7.67 -1.17
N ASP A 187 -12.00 7.15 -1.95
CA ASP A 187 -11.22 5.95 -1.57
C ASP A 187 -10.46 6.14 -0.24
N PHE A 188 -9.97 7.35 0.03
CA PHE A 188 -9.32 7.65 1.31
C PHE A 188 -10.27 7.46 2.50
N TYR A 189 -11.53 7.83 2.34
CA TYR A 189 -12.55 7.73 3.38
C TYR A 189 -13.13 6.32 3.51
N THR A 190 -13.30 5.60 2.41
CA THR A 190 -13.85 4.23 2.40
C THR A 190 -12.83 3.20 2.86
N GLU A 191 -11.55 3.35 2.49
CA GLU A 191 -10.49 2.43 2.90
C GLU A 191 -9.86 2.77 4.26
N VAL A 192 -10.11 3.98 4.79
CA VAL A 192 -9.62 4.45 6.10
C VAL A 192 -8.08 4.32 6.22
N GLN A 193 -7.36 4.68 5.16
CA GLN A 193 -5.89 4.59 5.10
C GLN A 193 -5.22 5.93 5.40
N ASP A 194 -4.21 5.90 6.26
CA ASP A 194 -3.34 7.06 6.56
C ASP A 194 -4.12 8.30 7.07
N LEU A 195 -4.87 8.10 8.16
CA LEU A 195 -5.58 9.14 8.89
C LEU A 195 -4.67 10.27 9.37
N SER A 196 -3.35 10.06 9.37
CA SER A 196 -2.37 11.11 9.61
C SER A 196 -2.51 12.30 8.64
N TYR A 197 -2.99 12.06 7.40
CA TYR A 197 -3.28 13.13 6.43
C TYR A 197 -4.45 14.03 6.82
N LEU A 198 -5.37 13.56 7.67
CA LEU A 198 -6.47 14.40 8.18
C LEU A 198 -6.02 15.31 9.33
N ILE A 199 -4.87 15.06 9.96
CA ILE A 199 -4.44 15.82 11.15
C ILE A 199 -4.29 17.32 10.87
N PRO A 200 -3.65 17.77 9.77
CA PRO A 200 -3.57 19.20 9.45
C PRO A 200 -4.95 19.84 9.24
N SER A 201 -5.87 19.12 8.61
CA SER A 201 -7.25 19.58 8.37
C SER A 201 -8.06 19.62 9.68
N LEU A 202 -7.88 18.64 10.55
CA LEU A 202 -8.49 18.55 11.88
C LEU A 202 -7.97 19.64 12.83
N ASP A 203 -6.67 19.96 12.75
CA ASP A 203 -6.05 21.03 13.55
C ASP A 203 -6.49 22.43 13.06
N ALA A 204 -6.93 22.56 11.80
CA ALA A 204 -7.45 23.80 11.22
C ALA A 204 -8.93 24.08 11.56
N GLU A 205 -9.71 23.03 11.86
CA GLU A 205 -11.17 23.05 12.06
C GLU A 205 -11.61 23.83 13.31
N SER A 206 -10.81 23.83 14.39
CA SER A 206 -11.13 24.56 15.63
C SER A 206 -10.09 25.63 16.01
N PRO A 207 -10.51 26.83 16.45
CA PRO A 207 -9.61 27.86 17.01
C PRO A 207 -8.80 27.37 18.21
N ALA A 208 -9.31 26.41 18.98
CA ALA A 208 -8.61 25.77 20.09
C ALA A 208 -7.56 24.73 19.63
N ALA A 209 -7.77 24.11 18.45
CA ALA A 209 -6.84 23.16 17.84
C ALA A 209 -5.60 23.84 17.25
N ARG A 210 -5.70 25.11 16.82
CA ARG A 210 -4.56 25.97 16.41
C ARG A 210 -3.51 26.22 17.51
N SER A 211 -3.82 25.90 18.76
CA SER A 211 -2.87 25.97 19.89
C SER A 211 -1.92 24.76 19.97
N GLY A 212 -2.10 23.74 19.12
CA GLY A 212 -1.33 22.50 19.13
C GLY A 212 -1.58 21.60 20.36
N LYS A 213 -2.50 22.00 21.24
CA LYS A 213 -2.78 21.31 22.52
C LYS A 213 -3.33 19.89 22.33
N PHE A 214 -4.12 19.68 21.27
CA PHE A 214 -4.81 18.41 21.00
C PHE A 214 -4.17 17.58 19.88
N SER A 215 -3.15 18.11 19.19
CA SER A 215 -2.46 17.42 18.08
C SER A 215 -1.93 16.03 18.49
N ARG A 216 -1.42 15.89 19.73
CA ARG A 216 -1.00 14.58 20.26
C ARG A 216 -2.15 13.59 20.51
N LEU A 217 -3.32 14.09 20.89
CA LEU A 217 -4.50 13.25 21.08
C LEU A 217 -5.06 12.80 19.72
N ASN A 218 -5.14 13.72 18.77
CA ASN A 218 -5.54 13.45 17.39
C ASN A 218 -4.62 12.41 16.74
N GLN A 219 -3.29 12.56 16.90
CA GLN A 219 -2.32 11.56 16.45
C GLN A 219 -2.53 10.20 17.14
N ALA A 220 -2.75 10.19 18.46
CA ALA A 220 -2.97 8.93 19.18
C ALA A 220 -4.27 8.21 18.74
N ILE A 221 -5.32 8.97 18.40
CA ILE A 221 -6.57 8.44 17.87
C ILE A 221 -6.35 7.88 16.45
N ALA A 222 -5.66 8.62 15.58
CA ALA A 222 -5.31 8.17 14.23
C ALA A 222 -4.45 6.89 14.28
N ASP A 223 -3.37 6.90 15.07
CA ASP A 223 -2.48 5.75 15.26
C ASP A 223 -3.24 4.53 15.81
N MET A 224 -4.18 4.75 16.73
CA MET A 224 -4.99 3.66 17.29
C MET A 224 -5.85 3.03 16.20
N VAL A 225 -6.58 3.83 15.42
CA VAL A 225 -7.45 3.31 14.36
C VAL A 225 -6.63 2.59 13.28
N GLU A 226 -5.52 3.17 12.85
CA GLU A 226 -4.62 2.57 11.83
C GLU A 226 -3.98 1.26 12.31
N GLN A 227 -3.59 1.16 13.58
CA GLN A 227 -2.98 -0.06 14.13
C GLN A 227 -3.91 -1.27 14.08
N PHE A 228 -5.22 -1.06 14.20
CA PHE A 228 -6.19 -2.15 14.15
C PHE A 228 -6.60 -2.48 12.72
N GLY A 229 -6.64 -1.52 11.80
CA GLY A 229 -6.98 -1.76 10.38
C GLY A 229 -8.34 -2.45 10.17
N LEU A 230 -9.24 -2.35 11.16
CA LEU A 230 -10.49 -3.10 11.21
C LEU A 230 -11.67 -2.37 10.54
N VAL A 231 -11.57 -1.06 10.34
CA VAL A 231 -12.70 -0.24 9.85
C VAL A 231 -12.48 0.08 8.38
N SER A 232 -13.43 -0.35 7.55
CA SER A 232 -13.60 0.08 6.16
C SER A 232 -15.10 0.30 5.92
N PHE A 233 -15.43 1.07 4.88
CA PHE A 233 -16.80 1.40 4.52
C PHE A 233 -17.13 0.98 3.09
N GLU A 234 -18.26 0.29 2.93
CA GLU A 234 -18.95 0.19 1.64
C GLU A 234 -19.81 1.45 1.41
N VAL A 235 -20.14 1.77 0.16
CA VAL A 235 -21.01 2.92 -0.16
C VAL A 235 -22.40 2.48 -0.60
N LEU A 236 -23.40 3.28 -0.25
CA LEU A 236 -24.80 2.98 -0.52
C LEU A 236 -25.60 4.20 -0.97
N ALA A 237 -26.22 4.07 -2.14
CA ALA A 237 -27.35 4.85 -2.60
C ALA A 237 -28.57 3.93 -2.72
N VAL A 238 -29.55 4.07 -1.84
CA VAL A 238 -30.69 3.13 -1.71
C VAL A 238 -31.55 3.07 -2.97
N GLU A 239 -31.71 4.21 -3.66
CA GLU A 239 -32.48 4.29 -4.90
C GLU A 239 -31.70 3.76 -6.11
N ASN A 240 -30.39 3.50 -5.98
CA ASN A 240 -29.57 2.99 -7.07
C ASN A 240 -29.50 1.46 -7.03
N LYS A 241 -30.05 0.83 -8.08
CA LYS A 241 -30.11 -0.64 -8.20
C LYS A 241 -28.74 -1.32 -8.20
N LYS A 242 -27.74 -0.74 -8.88
CA LYS A 242 -26.37 -1.29 -8.93
C LYS A 242 -25.71 -1.23 -7.55
N SER A 243 -25.89 -0.12 -6.82
CA SER A 243 -25.41 0.05 -5.45
C SER A 243 -26.05 -0.95 -4.48
N MET A 244 -27.38 -1.10 -4.51
CA MET A 244 -28.11 -2.09 -3.71
C MET A 244 -27.67 -3.52 -4.00
N MET A 245 -27.46 -3.86 -5.29
CA MET A 245 -26.99 -5.18 -5.70
C MET A 245 -25.57 -5.47 -5.21
N HIS A 246 -24.67 -4.49 -5.31
CA HIS A 246 -23.30 -4.61 -4.81
C HIS A 246 -23.29 -4.87 -3.30
N LEU A 247 -23.98 -4.03 -2.53
CA LEU A 247 -24.03 -4.18 -1.07
C LEU A 247 -24.64 -5.53 -0.66
N LEU A 248 -25.73 -5.98 -1.30
CA LEU A 248 -26.33 -7.28 -0.99
C LEU A 248 -25.35 -8.45 -1.23
N ARG A 249 -24.51 -8.39 -2.27
CA ARG A 249 -23.49 -9.43 -2.52
C ARG A 249 -22.43 -9.47 -1.41
N VAL A 250 -22.00 -8.31 -0.93
CA VAL A 250 -21.04 -8.22 0.19
C VAL A 250 -21.66 -8.79 1.47
N ILE A 251 -22.93 -8.48 1.72
CA ILE A 251 -23.71 -9.00 2.85
C ILE A 251 -23.86 -10.53 2.76
N ASP A 252 -24.27 -11.05 1.61
CA ASP A 252 -24.45 -12.49 1.38
C ASP A 252 -23.13 -13.26 1.58
N ARG A 253 -22.00 -12.64 1.26
CA ARG A 253 -20.68 -13.21 1.52
C ARG A 253 -20.35 -13.20 3.01
N ALA A 254 -20.66 -12.12 3.72
CA ALA A 254 -20.37 -11.96 5.14
C ALA A 254 -21.21 -12.91 6.03
N ASN A 255 -22.49 -13.08 5.74
CA ASN A 255 -23.37 -13.99 6.49
C ASN A 255 -23.31 -15.45 5.98
N GLY A 256 -22.66 -15.69 4.83
CA GLY A 256 -22.49 -16.99 4.22
C GLY A 256 -23.71 -17.51 3.45
N TYR A 257 -24.65 -16.64 3.07
CA TYR A 257 -25.81 -16.95 2.23
C TYR A 257 -25.40 -17.50 0.85
N VAL A 258 -24.26 -17.03 0.28
CA VAL A 258 -23.71 -17.54 -1.00
C VAL A 258 -23.45 -19.05 -0.99
N PHE A 259 -23.22 -19.64 0.18
CA PHE A 259 -22.89 -21.05 0.34
C PHE A 259 -24.10 -21.91 0.78
N GLY A 260 -25.28 -21.29 0.94
CA GLY A 260 -26.50 -21.95 1.37
C GLY A 260 -27.15 -22.74 0.23
N SER A 261 -27.53 -23.98 0.51
CA SER A 261 -28.25 -24.88 -0.41
C SER A 261 -29.78 -24.70 -0.34
N SER A 262 -30.26 -23.45 -0.24
CA SER A 262 -31.70 -23.16 -0.10
C SER A 262 -32.35 -23.00 -1.49
N GLU A 263 -33.47 -23.70 -1.67
CA GLU A 263 -34.20 -23.94 -2.92
C GLU A 263 -34.65 -22.66 -3.66
N GLY A 264 -34.37 -22.59 -4.98
CA GLY A 264 -34.94 -21.58 -5.88
C GLY A 264 -34.16 -21.35 -7.17
N THR A 265 -32.84 -21.56 -7.16
CA THR A 265 -31.99 -21.50 -8.36
C THR A 265 -31.06 -22.71 -8.37
N ASN A 266 -31.25 -23.62 -9.34
CA ASN A 266 -30.34 -24.74 -9.64
C ASN A 266 -29.01 -24.24 -10.23
N ASP A 267 -28.39 -23.25 -9.62
CA ASP A 267 -27.07 -22.77 -10.04
C ASP A 267 -26.02 -23.55 -9.27
N THR A 268 -25.22 -24.32 -10.00
CA THR A 268 -24.03 -24.98 -9.45
C THR A 268 -23.08 -23.95 -8.87
N VAL A 269 -22.29 -24.32 -7.85
CA VAL A 269 -21.22 -23.48 -7.25
C VAL A 269 -20.32 -22.84 -8.33
N TRP A 270 -20.14 -23.53 -9.46
CA TRP A 270 -19.41 -23.08 -10.65
C TRP A 270 -20.12 -21.97 -11.44
N GLN A 271 -21.44 -22.03 -11.59
CA GLN A 271 -22.23 -20.99 -12.27
C GLN A 271 -22.35 -19.71 -11.45
N VAL A 272 -22.44 -19.82 -10.12
CA VAL A 272 -22.39 -18.66 -9.21
C VAL A 272 -21.01 -17.99 -9.27
N ALA A 273 -19.93 -18.77 -9.34
CA ALA A 273 -18.57 -18.24 -9.53
C ALA A 273 -18.37 -17.59 -10.91
N MET A 274 -18.89 -18.17 -11.99
CA MET A 274 -18.80 -17.60 -13.36
C MET A 274 -19.65 -16.34 -13.56
N ARG A 275 -20.83 -16.24 -12.94
CA ARG A 275 -21.61 -14.99 -12.92
C ARG A 275 -20.89 -13.89 -12.14
N ASN A 276 -20.18 -14.26 -11.08
CA ASN A 276 -19.37 -13.32 -10.31
C ASN A 276 -18.17 -12.80 -11.13
N GLU A 277 -17.44 -13.64 -11.87
CA GLU A 277 -16.35 -13.19 -12.74
C GLU A 277 -16.81 -12.21 -13.84
N ALA A 278 -18.02 -12.38 -14.38
CA ALA A 278 -18.58 -11.48 -15.38
C ALA A 278 -18.94 -10.07 -14.83
N SER A 279 -18.91 -9.86 -13.51
CA SER A 279 -19.17 -8.56 -12.87
C SER A 279 -18.02 -8.01 -12.03
N VAL A 280 -16.90 -8.75 -11.92
CA VAL A 280 -15.59 -8.18 -11.53
C VAL A 280 -15.05 -7.21 -12.61
N THR A 281 -15.77 -7.10 -13.73
CA THR A 281 -15.47 -6.25 -14.87
C THR A 281 -15.75 -4.76 -14.67
N ASP A 282 -16.52 -4.35 -13.65
CA ASP A 282 -16.88 -2.95 -13.40
C ASP A 282 -16.36 -2.47 -12.04
N ILE A 283 -15.04 -2.38 -11.87
CA ILE A 283 -14.47 -1.55 -10.78
C ILE A 283 -14.66 -0.11 -11.20
N VAL A 284 -15.83 0.44 -10.89
CA VAL A 284 -16.14 1.85 -11.07
C VAL A 284 -15.40 2.63 -9.99
N ASP A 285 -14.64 3.64 -10.40
CA ASP A 285 -13.99 4.57 -9.49
C ASP A 285 -15.08 5.33 -8.70
N LEU A 286 -15.09 5.20 -7.37
CA LEU A 286 -16.15 5.75 -6.52
C LEU A 286 -16.17 7.28 -6.58
N GLN A 287 -14.99 7.90 -6.68
CA GLN A 287 -14.84 9.35 -6.85
C GLN A 287 -15.48 9.77 -8.18
N ASP A 288 -15.18 9.04 -9.25
CA ASP A 288 -15.69 9.31 -10.59
C ASP A 288 -17.22 9.16 -10.67
N ARG A 289 -17.77 8.06 -10.11
CA ARG A 289 -19.21 7.76 -10.15
C ARG A 289 -20.07 8.70 -9.32
N TRP A 290 -19.60 9.09 -8.13
CA TRP A 290 -20.43 9.79 -7.14
C TRP A 290 -20.10 11.27 -6.97
N ILE A 291 -18.92 11.72 -7.42
CA ILE A 291 -18.50 13.13 -7.33
C ILE A 291 -18.19 13.72 -8.71
N ASP A 292 -17.18 13.19 -9.42
CA ASP A 292 -16.59 13.91 -10.56
C ASP A 292 -17.52 13.92 -11.79
N ASN A 293 -18.19 12.79 -12.09
CA ASN A 293 -19.02 12.61 -13.30
C ASN A 293 -20.42 12.04 -12.98
N LYS A 294 -20.96 12.32 -11.79
CA LYS A 294 -22.24 11.74 -11.32
C LYS A 294 -23.39 11.84 -12.33
N GLU A 295 -23.61 13.01 -12.89
CA GLU A 295 -24.74 13.25 -13.82
C GLU A 295 -24.63 12.41 -15.10
N GLU A 296 -23.41 12.20 -15.61
CA GLU A 296 -23.18 11.38 -16.80
C GLU A 296 -23.48 9.90 -16.53
N TYR A 297 -23.03 9.39 -15.39
CA TYR A 297 -23.31 8.01 -14.98
C TYR A 297 -24.80 7.79 -14.70
N ASP A 298 -25.47 8.74 -14.02
CA ASP A 298 -26.91 8.67 -13.76
C ASP A 298 -27.72 8.65 -15.08
N GLU A 299 -27.30 9.45 -16.07
CA GLU A 299 -27.91 9.48 -17.41
C GLU A 299 -27.67 8.17 -18.19
N LEU A 300 -26.45 7.62 -18.12
CA LEU A 300 -26.11 6.34 -18.75
C LEU A 300 -26.93 5.19 -18.16
N GLU A 301 -27.02 5.11 -16.84
CA GLU A 301 -27.80 4.08 -16.14
C GLU A 301 -29.29 4.19 -16.50
N ARG A 302 -29.84 5.41 -16.58
CA ARG A 302 -31.22 5.64 -17.03
C ARG A 302 -31.44 5.14 -18.47
N ARG A 303 -30.51 5.40 -19.38
CA ARG A 303 -30.58 4.90 -20.77
C ARG A 303 -30.51 3.38 -20.83
N GLU A 304 -29.63 2.76 -20.05
CA GLU A 304 -29.53 1.30 -19.94
C GLU A 304 -30.83 0.69 -19.42
N GLU A 305 -31.47 1.31 -18.43
CA GLU A 305 -32.74 0.86 -17.89
C GLU A 305 -33.88 1.02 -18.89
N GLU A 306 -33.93 2.12 -19.63
CA GLU A 306 -34.90 2.33 -20.72
C GLU A 306 -34.71 1.32 -21.86
N GLU A 307 -33.47 1.02 -22.24
CA GLU A 307 -33.15 0.01 -23.24
C GLU A 307 -33.51 -1.40 -22.76
N GLN A 308 -33.21 -1.73 -21.50
CA GLN A 308 -33.59 -3.02 -20.91
C GLN A 308 -35.12 -3.15 -20.77
N ALA A 309 -35.82 -2.06 -20.45
CA ALA A 309 -37.28 -2.05 -20.41
C ALA A 309 -37.86 -2.30 -21.80
N LYS A 310 -37.36 -1.61 -22.84
CA LYS A 310 -37.76 -1.85 -24.24
C LYS A 310 -37.46 -3.28 -24.70
N LEU A 311 -36.31 -3.84 -24.31
CA LEU A 311 -35.94 -5.23 -24.60
C LEU A 311 -36.86 -6.23 -23.89
N ARG A 312 -37.24 -5.97 -22.63
CA ARG A 312 -38.21 -6.80 -21.89
C ARG A 312 -39.61 -6.70 -22.47
N GLU A 313 -40.05 -5.52 -22.90
CA GLU A 313 -41.32 -5.34 -23.61
C GLU A 313 -41.32 -6.07 -24.96
N ALA A 314 -40.21 -6.00 -25.71
CA ALA A 314 -40.04 -6.72 -26.95
C ALA A 314 -40.00 -8.26 -26.74
N GLN A 315 -39.35 -8.74 -25.68
CA GLN A 315 -39.33 -10.15 -25.30
C GLN A 315 -40.71 -10.63 -24.84
N ALA A 316 -41.42 -9.85 -24.02
CA ALA A 316 -42.79 -10.17 -23.61
C ALA A 316 -43.77 -10.17 -24.80
N GLY A 317 -43.56 -9.28 -25.79
CA GLY A 317 -44.29 -9.29 -27.05
C GLY A 317 -44.00 -10.53 -27.91
N ALA A 318 -42.73 -10.92 -28.02
CA ALA A 318 -42.31 -12.12 -28.75
C ALA A 318 -42.80 -13.42 -28.08
N ASP A 319 -42.81 -13.50 -26.75
CA ASP A 319 -43.34 -14.64 -26.00
C ASP A 319 -44.88 -14.72 -26.09
N ALA A 320 -45.58 -13.58 -26.21
CA ALA A 320 -47.01 -13.54 -26.50
C ALA A 320 -47.35 -14.00 -27.94
N GLU A 321 -46.50 -13.70 -28.93
CA GLU A 321 -46.65 -14.21 -30.30
C GLU A 321 -46.30 -15.70 -30.41
N ALA A 322 -45.26 -16.18 -29.69
CA ALA A 322 -44.87 -17.58 -29.67
C ALA A 322 -45.90 -18.49 -28.98
N THR A 323 -46.59 -17.99 -27.95
CA THR A 323 -47.69 -18.71 -27.28
C THR A 323 -48.99 -18.72 -28.10
N GLY A 324 -49.15 -17.80 -29.05
CA GLY A 324 -50.27 -17.78 -30.00
C GLY A 324 -50.13 -18.78 -31.17
N ALA A 325 -48.92 -19.21 -31.50
CA ALA A 325 -48.64 -20.08 -32.66
C ALA A 325 -48.53 -21.59 -32.34
N GLY A 326 -48.61 -21.98 -31.06
CA GLY A 326 -48.38 -23.36 -30.60
C GLY A 326 -49.63 -24.15 -30.17
N ALA A 327 -50.84 -23.59 -30.29
CA ALA A 327 -52.06 -24.16 -29.71
C ALA A 327 -52.90 -25.06 -30.64
N ASP A 328 -52.32 -25.60 -31.72
CA ASP A 328 -52.97 -26.55 -32.65
C ASP A 328 -52.16 -27.85 -32.82
N ALA A 329 -51.68 -28.46 -31.75
CA ALA A 329 -51.31 -29.87 -31.75
C ALA A 329 -51.28 -30.44 -30.34
N PHE A 330 -51.93 -31.60 -30.16
CA PHE A 330 -52.01 -32.44 -28.96
C PHE A 330 -53.08 -32.08 -27.93
N GLY A 331 -54.27 -32.67 -28.13
CA GLY A 331 -55.30 -32.80 -27.14
C GLY A 331 -55.07 -33.95 -26.16
N GLY A 332 -55.53 -33.73 -24.92
CA GLY A 332 -56.14 -34.75 -24.06
C GLY A 332 -55.27 -35.31 -22.93
N ILE A 333 -55.39 -34.74 -21.72
CA ILE A 333 -56.08 -35.34 -20.55
C ILE A 333 -56.24 -34.26 -19.46
N ARG A 334 -57.42 -34.25 -18.83
CA ARG A 334 -57.97 -33.22 -17.94
C ARG A 334 -57.43 -33.31 -16.50
N VAL A 335 -57.13 -32.17 -15.90
CA VAL A 335 -57.47 -31.83 -14.49
C VAL A 335 -58.00 -30.39 -14.49
N GLY A 336 -59.19 -30.18 -13.94
CA GLY A 336 -59.95 -28.93 -14.05
C GLY A 336 -59.73 -27.93 -12.90
N GLN A 337 -60.04 -26.67 -13.22
CA GLN A 337 -60.48 -25.54 -12.35
C GLN A 337 -59.55 -25.21 -11.16
N SER A 338 -58.89 -24.05 -11.08
CA SER A 338 -59.40 -22.69 -11.28
C SER A 338 -58.34 -21.75 -11.85
N LEU A 339 -58.63 -21.20 -13.03
CA LEU A 339 -57.84 -20.20 -13.75
C LEU A 339 -58.72 -18.95 -13.89
N GLU A 340 -58.91 -18.23 -12.77
CA GLU A 340 -59.68 -16.98 -12.74
C GLU A 340 -59.04 -15.88 -11.87
N SER A 341 -57.83 -16.09 -11.34
CA SER A 341 -57.17 -15.13 -10.44
C SER A 341 -55.97 -14.40 -11.07
N ALA A 342 -55.53 -14.77 -12.27
CA ALA A 342 -54.26 -14.30 -12.84
C ALA A 342 -54.38 -13.28 -13.99
N ARG A 343 -55.57 -12.72 -14.23
CA ARG A 343 -55.83 -11.77 -15.35
C ARG A 343 -56.14 -10.33 -14.92
N ALA A 344 -55.94 -9.97 -13.66
CA ALA A 344 -56.27 -8.64 -13.13
C ALA A 344 -55.07 -7.77 -12.69
N LEU A 345 -53.82 -8.17 -12.96
CA LEU A 345 -52.64 -7.49 -12.40
C LEU A 345 -51.59 -7.03 -13.43
N ALA A 346 -51.91 -7.07 -14.72
CA ALA A 346 -51.07 -6.50 -15.78
C ALA A 346 -51.81 -5.33 -16.45
N GLY A 347 -51.78 -4.17 -15.80
CA GLY A 347 -52.40 -2.96 -16.30
C GLY A 347 -52.50 -1.89 -15.23
N HIS A 348 -51.36 -1.31 -14.86
CA HIS A 348 -51.20 0.08 -14.37
C HIS A 348 -49.82 0.21 -13.72
N LEU A 349 -48.85 0.78 -14.43
CA LEU A 349 -47.68 1.45 -13.84
C LEU A 349 -46.95 2.23 -14.94
N VAL A 350 -47.57 3.31 -15.41
CA VAL A 350 -46.90 4.38 -16.16
C VAL A 350 -47.57 5.71 -15.75
N LEU A 351 -46.73 6.61 -15.20
CA LEU A 351 -46.89 8.04 -14.96
C LEU A 351 -47.72 8.54 -13.77
N GLY A 352 -47.07 9.40 -12.97
CA GLY A 352 -47.67 10.61 -12.43
C GLY A 352 -47.57 10.79 -10.93
N GLY A 353 -46.56 11.53 -10.48
CA GLY A 353 -46.73 12.32 -9.26
C GLY A 353 -47.79 13.40 -9.52
N GLU A 354 -48.76 13.51 -8.62
CA GLU A 354 -49.08 14.75 -7.92
C GLU A 354 -50.23 14.54 -6.92
N ASN A 355 -50.10 15.27 -5.82
CA ASN A 355 -51.05 15.39 -4.71
C ASN A 355 -52.49 15.70 -5.15
N GLN A 356 -53.47 15.04 -4.52
CA GLN A 356 -54.78 15.62 -4.26
C GLN A 356 -55.18 15.44 -2.80
N LYS A 357 -55.19 16.57 -2.07
CA LYS A 357 -56.02 16.81 -0.89
C LYS A 357 -57.46 17.09 -1.35
N LEU A 358 -58.43 16.57 -0.59
CA LEU A 358 -59.86 16.84 -0.73
C LEU A 358 -60.30 18.06 0.11
N GLY A 359 -60.95 19.03 -0.57
CA GLY A 359 -62.03 19.96 -0.13
C GLY A 359 -61.75 21.00 0.97
N ALA A 360 -62.17 22.28 0.91
CA ALA A 360 -63.09 23.07 0.05
C ALA A 360 -63.00 24.56 0.54
N PRO A 361 -63.80 25.55 0.04
CA PRO A 361 -64.19 25.93 -1.32
C PRO A 361 -63.91 27.43 -1.67
N ASP A 362 -64.27 27.78 -2.91
CA ASP A 362 -64.70 29.07 -3.46
C ASP A 362 -63.71 30.18 -3.88
N GLY A 363 -63.78 30.52 -5.18
CA GLY A 363 -63.61 31.89 -5.67
C GLY A 363 -62.76 32.06 -6.94
N PHE A 364 -63.42 32.19 -8.10
CA PHE A 364 -63.23 33.24 -9.14
C PHE A 364 -61.80 33.80 -9.39
N LEU A 365 -61.25 34.03 -10.59
CA LEU A 365 -61.69 34.05 -11.99
C LEU A 365 -60.51 34.70 -12.79
N LEU A 366 -60.22 34.25 -14.04
CA LEU A 366 -59.58 35.02 -15.15
C LEU A 366 -58.12 35.56 -14.95
N ASP A 367 -57.22 35.73 -15.92
CA ASP A 367 -57.07 35.43 -17.36
C ASP A 367 -55.66 35.96 -17.77
N LEU A 368 -55.16 35.55 -18.95
CA LEU A 368 -54.10 36.19 -19.77
C LEU A 368 -52.63 36.13 -19.26
N ALA A 369 -51.59 36.09 -20.08
CA ALA A 369 -51.31 35.77 -21.49
C ALA A 369 -49.78 35.94 -21.68
N ASP A 370 -49.21 35.11 -22.55
CA ASP A 370 -48.10 35.33 -23.50
C ASP A 370 -46.86 36.18 -23.16
N GLY A 371 -45.69 35.65 -23.60
CA GLY A 371 -44.71 36.48 -24.29
C GLY A 371 -43.24 36.16 -24.04
N ALA A 372 -42.64 35.39 -24.96
CA ALA A 372 -41.21 35.15 -25.09
C ALA A 372 -40.38 36.40 -25.49
N ALA A 373 -39.11 36.48 -25.07
CA ALA A 373 -37.94 36.84 -25.91
C ALA A 373 -36.65 36.94 -25.07
N ASP A 374 -35.57 36.46 -25.68
CA ASP A 374 -34.17 36.35 -25.22
C ASP A 374 -33.33 37.56 -25.73
N PRO A 375 -31.98 37.55 -25.75
CA PRO A 375 -30.99 37.99 -24.75
C PRO A 375 -30.20 39.27 -25.16
N HIS A 376 -29.40 39.84 -24.23
CA HIS A 376 -27.95 40.15 -24.40
C HIS A 376 -27.38 41.15 -23.37
N ASP A 377 -26.11 40.89 -23.03
CA ASP A 377 -25.02 41.81 -22.70
C ASP A 377 -24.73 42.32 -21.27
N ALA A 378 -23.60 41.79 -20.79
CA ALA A 378 -22.38 42.51 -20.41
C ALA A 378 -22.17 43.01 -18.96
N GLU A 379 -21.20 42.34 -18.32
CA GLU A 379 -20.03 42.88 -17.61
C GLU A 379 -20.06 44.37 -17.19
N ASN A 380 -19.90 44.67 -15.90
CA ASN A 380 -18.59 44.96 -15.26
C ASN A 380 -18.71 45.69 -13.91
N ALA A 381 -17.65 45.51 -13.13
CA ALA A 381 -17.09 46.43 -12.12
C ALA A 381 -17.54 46.33 -10.64
N ARG A 382 -16.50 46.11 -9.84
CA ARG A 382 -16.37 46.00 -8.38
C ARG A 382 -16.32 47.36 -7.66
N SER A 383 -16.66 47.31 -6.36
CA SER A 383 -16.18 48.11 -5.20
C SER A 383 -16.53 49.62 -5.21
N SER A 384 -16.79 50.33 -4.11
CA SER A 384 -16.31 50.32 -2.72
C SER A 384 -17.16 51.34 -1.91
N VAL A 385 -17.58 51.06 -0.65
CA VAL A 385 -17.02 51.58 0.62
C VAL A 385 -17.56 52.97 1.10
N LEU A 386 -18.33 52.89 2.21
CA LEU A 386 -18.37 53.72 3.44
C LEU A 386 -19.22 55.00 3.63
N ASP A 387 -19.71 55.06 4.89
CA ASP A 387 -20.15 56.16 5.78
C ASP A 387 -21.51 56.84 5.52
N GLY A 388 -22.38 57.12 6.50
CA GLY A 388 -22.38 56.94 7.96
C GLY A 388 -23.56 57.72 8.58
N HIS A 389 -24.10 57.25 9.73
CA HIS A 389 -24.80 57.95 10.84
C HIS A 389 -25.95 58.97 10.55
N ALA A 390 -27.08 59.09 11.27
CA ALA A 390 -27.50 58.67 12.61
C ALA A 390 -28.99 59.09 12.90
N VAL A 391 -29.73 58.26 13.67
CA VAL A 391 -30.60 58.61 14.85
C VAL A 391 -31.99 59.29 14.58
N HIS A 392 -33.17 58.99 15.19
CA HIS A 392 -33.62 58.30 16.41
C HIS A 392 -35.09 57.78 16.30
N GLU A 393 -35.34 56.64 16.96
CA GLU A 393 -36.51 56.23 17.79
C GLU A 393 -37.95 56.04 17.26
N GLY A 394 -38.50 54.85 17.57
CA GLY A 394 -39.95 54.62 17.69
C GLY A 394 -40.41 53.17 17.59
N GLU A 395 -40.30 52.42 18.70
CA GLU A 395 -41.17 51.32 19.18
C GLU A 395 -41.79 50.22 18.26
N ARG A 396 -41.69 48.99 18.81
CA ARG A 396 -42.54 47.78 18.66
C ARG A 396 -42.25 46.84 17.49
N GLY A 397 -42.02 45.58 17.85
CA GLY A 397 -41.41 44.54 17.02
C GLY A 397 -42.30 43.97 15.90
N PRO A 398 -41.69 43.18 14.99
CA PRO A 398 -42.39 42.20 14.15
C PRO A 398 -42.06 40.77 14.63
N TYR A 399 -42.99 39.81 14.67
CA TYR A 399 -43.68 39.10 13.57
C TYR A 399 -42.77 38.22 12.70
N GLU A 400 -43.26 36.98 12.53
CA GLU A 400 -43.08 36.08 11.37
C GLU A 400 -41.85 35.13 11.33
N PRO A 401 -41.88 34.04 10.52
CA PRO A 401 -42.34 32.71 10.92
C PRO A 401 -41.19 31.71 10.84
N HIS A 402 -41.22 30.65 11.65
CA HIS A 402 -40.08 29.75 11.79
C HIS A 402 -39.80 28.93 10.52
N VAL A 403 -38.81 29.39 9.76
CA VAL A 403 -37.96 28.60 8.86
C VAL A 403 -37.05 27.74 9.77
N TYR A 404 -37.17 26.42 9.70
CA TYR A 404 -36.25 25.52 10.41
C TYR A 404 -34.88 25.54 9.72
N CYS A 405 -33.96 26.34 10.26
CA CYS A 405 -32.54 26.29 9.91
C CYS A 405 -31.96 24.92 10.30
N ILE A 406 -31.64 24.10 9.29
CA ILE A 406 -30.67 23.02 9.39
C ILE A 406 -29.30 23.69 9.33
N ASP A 407 -28.84 24.17 10.48
CA ASP A 407 -27.44 24.58 10.66
C ASP A 407 -27.14 24.59 12.17
N LYS A 408 -26.10 23.82 12.56
CA LYS A 408 -25.62 23.51 13.93
C LYS A 408 -26.24 22.28 14.62
N ALA A 409 -25.85 21.10 14.18
CA ALA A 409 -25.85 19.92 15.04
C ALA A 409 -24.82 18.88 14.58
N PHE A 410 -23.57 19.29 14.41
CA PHE A 410 -22.46 18.33 14.31
C PHE A 410 -21.19 19.01 14.80
N THR A 411 -21.00 18.97 16.11
CA THR A 411 -19.73 19.21 16.79
C THR A 411 -19.87 18.62 18.17
N LEU A 412 -18.93 17.77 18.57
CA LEU A 412 -18.87 17.14 19.90
C LEU A 412 -18.66 18.18 21.05
N GLU A 413 -18.72 19.48 20.75
CA GLU A 413 -18.63 20.60 21.69
C GLU A 413 -19.98 20.94 22.38
N THR A 414 -21.14 20.57 21.84
CA THR A 414 -22.44 21.00 22.40
C THR A 414 -23.09 20.02 23.38
N ALA A 415 -22.67 18.75 23.41
CA ALA A 415 -23.21 17.77 24.37
C ALA A 415 -22.61 17.90 25.80
N ILE A 416 -21.47 18.58 25.96
CA ILE A 416 -20.83 18.78 27.27
C ILE A 416 -21.12 20.18 27.86
N TYR A 417 -21.57 21.14 27.05
CA TYR A 417 -21.83 22.52 27.52
C TYR A 417 -23.31 22.96 27.55
N GLY A 418 -24.25 22.14 27.06
CA GLY A 418 -25.69 22.49 26.99
C GLY A 418 -26.49 22.33 28.29
N ALA A 419 -26.08 21.49 29.24
CA ALA A 419 -26.84 21.21 30.47
C ALA A 419 -26.56 22.20 31.63
N GLY A 420 -25.64 23.15 31.47
CA GLY A 420 -25.25 24.10 32.53
C GLY A 420 -25.96 25.47 32.48
N ALA A 421 -26.62 25.83 31.38
CA ALA A 421 -27.10 27.20 31.16
C ALA A 421 -28.62 27.41 31.35
N ALA A 422 -29.41 26.35 31.50
CA ALA A 422 -30.87 26.47 31.65
C ALA A 422 -31.38 26.57 33.11
N VAL A 423 -30.50 26.45 34.11
CA VAL A 423 -30.87 26.56 35.54
C VAL A 423 -30.38 27.86 36.20
N ALA A 424 -29.57 28.67 35.51
CA ALA A 424 -28.95 29.87 36.07
C ALA A 424 -29.72 31.19 35.85
N LYS A 425 -31.02 31.16 35.47
CA LYS A 425 -31.80 32.39 35.23
C LYS A 425 -33.12 32.52 35.99
N LYS A 426 -33.35 31.70 37.01
CA LYS A 426 -34.48 31.89 37.94
C LYS A 426 -34.09 31.50 39.37
N ARG A 427 -33.46 32.45 40.08
CA ARG A 427 -33.56 32.69 41.55
C ARG A 427 -32.39 33.59 41.99
N GLY A 428 -32.52 34.88 41.72
CA GLY A 428 -32.22 35.86 42.73
C GLY A 428 -33.54 36.16 43.42
N ASP A 429 -33.70 35.69 44.66
CA ASP A 429 -34.40 36.37 45.74
C ASP A 429 -34.82 35.39 46.85
N LEU A 430 -34.61 35.88 48.07
CA LEU A 430 -35.12 35.46 49.37
C LEU A 430 -34.35 34.40 50.16
N ALA A 431 -34.00 34.87 51.36
CA ALA A 431 -33.27 34.23 52.43
C ALA A 431 -34.21 33.57 53.45
N SER A 432 -33.57 32.87 54.39
CA SER A 432 -33.97 32.53 55.76
C SER A 432 -35.05 31.46 56.02
N ASP A 433 -34.63 30.57 56.92
CA ASP A 433 -35.37 29.85 57.97
C ASP A 433 -36.18 28.58 57.64
N GLY A 434 -35.65 27.48 58.21
CA GLY A 434 -36.27 26.32 58.85
C GLY A 434 -37.68 25.87 58.45
N PHE A 435 -37.82 24.59 58.09
CA PHE A 435 -38.55 23.60 58.90
C PHE A 435 -38.42 22.21 58.29
N GLU A 436 -38.35 21.21 59.17
CA GLU A 436 -38.42 19.78 58.90
C GLU A 436 -39.82 19.37 58.39
N GLN A 437 -39.85 18.45 57.41
CA GLN A 437 -40.60 17.18 57.38
C GLN A 437 -41.14 16.79 55.99
N GLU A 438 -40.80 15.55 55.63
CA GLU A 438 -41.48 14.59 54.76
C GLU A 438 -41.88 15.00 53.34
N LEU A 439 -41.12 14.48 52.36
CA LEU A 439 -41.62 13.64 51.25
C LEU A 439 -40.40 13.00 50.56
N GLY A 440 -40.34 11.67 50.59
CA GLY A 440 -39.15 10.87 50.32
C GLY A 440 -38.79 10.71 48.84
N PHE A 441 -37.48 10.62 48.59
CA PHE A 441 -36.85 9.85 47.50
C PHE A 441 -35.41 9.53 47.95
N GLU A 442 -35.24 8.41 48.66
CA GLU A 442 -33.95 7.75 48.81
C GLU A 442 -33.66 6.98 47.51
N CYS A 443 -32.70 7.45 46.71
CA CYS A 443 -32.04 6.62 45.71
C CYS A 443 -30.61 6.38 46.20
N SER A 444 -30.46 5.35 47.03
CA SER A 444 -29.16 4.83 47.45
C SER A 444 -29.04 3.39 46.98
N ILE A 445 -28.34 3.24 45.87
CA ILE A 445 -27.91 1.99 45.25
C ILE A 445 -27.08 1.23 46.28
N GLY A 446 -27.69 0.24 46.90
CA GLY A 446 -27.07 -0.57 47.94
C GLY A 446 -27.98 -1.68 48.46
N ARG A 447 -28.40 -2.62 47.60
CA ARG A 447 -28.65 -4.05 47.92
C ARG A 447 -29.24 -4.82 46.73
N LEU A 448 -28.40 -5.58 46.05
CA LEU A 448 -28.64 -6.92 45.50
C LEU A 448 -27.23 -7.41 45.07
N VAL A 449 -26.67 -8.57 45.45
CA VAL A 449 -27.26 -9.86 45.78
C VAL A 449 -26.40 -10.62 46.80
N VAL A 450 -27.08 -11.26 47.73
CA VAL A 450 -26.64 -12.40 48.54
C VAL A 450 -27.08 -13.67 47.79
N PHE A 451 -26.11 -14.55 47.51
CA PHE A 451 -26.17 -16.02 47.35
C PHE A 451 -26.40 -16.71 45.98
N LYS A 452 -25.29 -17.34 45.53
CA LYS A 452 -25.01 -18.80 45.46
C LYS A 452 -25.83 -19.70 44.51
N ALA A 453 -25.17 -20.12 43.43
CA ALA A 453 -24.81 -21.51 43.05
C ALA A 453 -25.13 -21.84 41.58
N GLY A 454 -24.09 -22.07 40.78
CA GLY A 454 -24.21 -22.68 39.45
C GLY A 454 -23.06 -22.28 38.54
N ARG A 455 -22.30 -23.27 38.07
CA ARG A 455 -21.09 -23.14 37.24
C ARG A 455 -21.38 -22.47 35.90
N CYS A 456 -20.48 -21.57 35.47
CA CYS A 456 -19.85 -21.58 34.13
C CYS A 456 -18.73 -20.52 34.08
N GLU A 457 -17.59 -20.91 33.52
CA GLU A 457 -16.35 -20.14 33.35
C GLU A 457 -16.52 -19.06 32.25
N PHE A 458 -15.87 -17.90 32.42
CA PHE A 458 -15.77 -16.83 31.41
C PHE A 458 -14.31 -16.35 31.27
N ASP A 459 -13.92 -16.06 30.03
CA ASP A 459 -12.57 -15.78 29.51
C ASP A 459 -12.08 -14.34 29.89
N PRO A 460 -10.82 -14.11 30.30
CA PRO A 460 -10.35 -12.80 30.81
C PRO A 460 -10.11 -11.69 29.77
N SER A 461 -10.30 -11.93 28.46
CA SER A 461 -9.99 -10.95 27.40
C SER A 461 -10.94 -9.74 27.34
N ASP A 462 -12.16 -9.86 27.87
CA ASP A 462 -13.20 -8.82 27.74
C ASP A 462 -13.19 -7.76 28.87
N ALA A 463 -12.47 -8.01 29.97
CA ALA A 463 -12.45 -7.12 31.14
C ALA A 463 -11.60 -5.85 30.94
N LEU A 464 -10.62 -5.88 30.02
CA LEU A 464 -9.69 -4.77 29.80
C LEU A 464 -10.33 -3.63 29.00
N ALA A 465 -11.22 -3.95 28.06
CA ALA A 465 -11.97 -2.97 27.27
C ALA A 465 -12.98 -2.18 28.13
N LEU A 466 -13.59 -2.84 29.13
CA LEU A 466 -14.53 -2.20 30.05
C LEU A 466 -13.81 -1.25 31.04
N ALA A 467 -12.62 -1.64 31.52
CA ALA A 467 -11.84 -0.88 32.50
C ALA A 467 -11.21 0.41 31.92
N VAL A 468 -10.87 0.41 30.63
CA VAL A 468 -10.32 1.60 29.94
C VAL A 468 -11.43 2.62 29.66
N SER A 469 -12.62 2.17 29.24
CA SER A 469 -13.78 3.05 29.01
C SER A 469 -14.29 3.70 30.31
N LEU A 470 -14.32 2.98 31.43
CA LEU A 470 -14.71 3.51 32.74
C LEU A 470 -13.69 4.51 33.33
N LYS A 471 -12.40 4.37 33.02
CA LYS A 471 -11.35 5.30 33.46
C LYS A 471 -11.33 6.60 32.66
N LEU A 472 -11.58 6.53 31.35
CA LEU A 472 -11.73 7.73 30.53
C LEU A 472 -12.98 8.52 30.92
N ALA A 473 -14.11 7.83 31.16
CA ALA A 473 -15.35 8.46 31.61
C ALA A 473 -15.18 9.17 32.98
N ARG A 474 -14.46 8.57 33.94
CA ARG A 474 -14.17 9.19 35.25
C ARG A 474 -13.21 10.37 35.17
N LEU A 475 -12.22 10.35 34.28
CA LEU A 475 -11.28 11.45 34.10
C LEU A 475 -11.92 12.65 33.40
N LEU A 476 -12.85 12.41 32.47
CA LEU A 476 -13.65 13.44 31.82
C LEU A 476 -14.65 14.08 32.80
N LEU A 477 -15.31 13.29 33.67
CA LEU A 477 -16.20 13.81 34.72
C LEU A 477 -15.49 14.61 35.81
N ALA A 478 -14.26 14.23 36.20
CA ALA A 478 -13.48 14.95 37.21
C ALA A 478 -12.94 16.31 36.74
N TRP A 479 -12.81 16.49 35.42
CA TRP A 479 -12.32 17.73 34.81
C TRP A 479 -13.42 18.79 34.65
N VAL A 480 -14.67 18.36 34.37
CA VAL A 480 -15.84 19.25 34.23
C VAL A 480 -16.18 20.00 35.54
N TYR A 481 -15.83 19.46 36.71
CA TYR A 481 -16.19 20.06 38.01
C TYR A 481 -15.18 21.06 38.62
N ARG A 482 -14.00 21.31 38.03
CA ARG A 482 -12.94 22.14 38.67
C ARG A 482 -12.43 23.33 37.85
N GLY A 483 -13.31 24.00 37.11
CA GLY A 483 -12.98 25.18 36.32
C GLY A 483 -13.84 26.41 36.62
N GLY A 484 -13.82 26.95 37.84
CA GLY A 484 -14.39 28.29 38.08
C GLY A 484 -14.80 28.65 39.52
N ALA A 485 -13.85 29.00 40.39
CA ALA A 485 -14.09 29.93 41.50
C ALA A 485 -12.76 30.53 42.00
N LYS A 486 -12.68 31.87 42.02
CA LYS A 486 -11.54 32.67 42.47
C LYS A 486 -11.59 32.89 43.99
N TYR A 487 -10.41 32.79 44.62
CA TYR A 487 -9.97 33.39 45.88
C TYR A 487 -10.87 33.32 47.13
N PHE A 488 -10.56 32.39 48.03
CA PHE A 488 -10.45 32.70 49.47
C PHE A 488 -9.29 31.87 50.06
N ALA A 489 -8.25 32.57 50.53
CA ALA A 489 -7.21 31.97 51.34
C ALA A 489 -7.57 32.15 52.82
N PRO A 490 -7.30 31.13 53.65
CA PRO A 490 -6.64 31.39 54.92
C PRO A 490 -5.29 30.67 54.96
N ARG A 491 -4.25 31.46 55.29
CA ARG A 491 -2.94 30.99 55.73
C ARG A 491 -3.08 30.16 57.02
N ILE A 492 -2.21 29.15 57.19
CA ILE A 492 -1.48 28.74 58.43
C ILE A 492 -0.88 27.32 58.19
N PRO A 493 0.38 27.01 58.59
CA PRO A 493 1.63 27.70 58.34
C PRO A 493 2.67 26.79 57.63
N LEU A 494 3.67 27.40 56.99
CA LEU A 494 4.93 26.73 56.66
C LEU A 494 5.68 26.45 57.97
N SER A 495 5.59 25.23 58.49
CA SER A 495 6.49 24.75 59.54
C SER A 495 6.97 23.34 59.24
N LYS A 496 8.23 23.27 58.81
CA LYS A 496 9.21 22.18 59.04
C LYS A 496 8.62 20.76 59.08
N PHE A 497 8.57 20.10 57.92
CA PHE A 497 8.94 18.69 57.87
C PHE A 497 10.35 18.56 57.30
N ASN A 498 11.28 18.61 58.24
CA ASN A 498 12.63 18.12 58.09
C ASN A 498 12.51 16.61 57.81
N MET A 499 12.72 16.16 56.57
CA MET A 499 12.84 14.73 56.33
C MET A 499 14.20 14.27 56.83
N SER A 500 14.14 13.69 58.03
CA SER A 500 15.12 12.78 58.58
C SER A 500 15.58 11.78 57.51
N THR A 501 16.88 11.70 57.29
CA THR A 501 17.55 10.63 56.56
C THR A 501 17.38 9.33 57.35
N LYS A 502 16.36 8.54 57.02
CA LYS A 502 16.34 7.09 57.25
C LYS A 502 16.15 6.40 55.89
N PRO A 503 16.93 5.34 55.58
CA PRO A 503 16.74 4.59 54.33
C PRO A 503 15.36 3.92 54.35
N THR A 504 14.56 4.15 53.32
CA THR A 504 13.31 3.41 53.09
C THR A 504 13.66 1.96 52.73
N VAL A 505 13.41 1.05 53.65
CA VAL A 505 13.66 -0.38 53.46
C VAL A 505 12.54 -0.96 52.57
N LEU A 506 12.91 -1.58 51.45
CA LEU A 506 12.02 -2.19 50.48
C LEU A 506 11.66 -3.63 50.88
N ARG A 507 10.41 -4.01 50.66
CA ARG A 507 9.87 -5.32 51.02
C ARG A 507 9.91 -6.28 49.84
N ALA A 508 10.66 -7.37 49.98
CA ALA A 508 10.67 -8.49 49.03
C ALA A 508 9.89 -9.69 49.60
N VAL A 509 9.27 -10.48 48.73
CA VAL A 509 8.68 -11.78 49.06
C VAL A 509 9.17 -12.84 48.08
N ILE A 510 9.31 -14.08 48.56
CA ILE A 510 9.85 -15.20 47.79
C ILE A 510 8.76 -16.24 47.56
N LEU A 511 8.54 -16.64 46.32
CA LEU A 511 7.66 -17.74 45.95
C LEU A 511 8.50 -18.92 45.45
N VAL A 512 8.52 -20.01 46.22
CA VAL A 512 9.14 -21.27 45.80
C VAL A 512 8.07 -22.11 45.09
N ILE A 513 8.32 -22.42 43.83
CA ILE A 513 7.41 -23.19 42.98
C ILE A 513 8.04 -24.57 42.80
N SER A 514 7.53 -25.55 43.54
CA SER A 514 8.05 -26.91 43.50
C SER A 514 7.03 -27.89 44.06
N THR A 515 6.56 -28.80 43.22
CA THR A 515 5.63 -29.88 43.63
C THR A 515 6.22 -30.78 44.71
N THR A 516 7.55 -30.93 44.76
CA THR A 516 8.25 -31.69 45.80
C THR A 516 8.31 -30.92 47.12
N ALA A 517 8.71 -29.64 47.07
CA ALA A 517 8.81 -28.81 48.27
C ALA A 517 7.44 -28.45 48.87
N ALA A 518 6.39 -28.39 48.05
CA ALA A 518 5.02 -28.21 48.51
C ALA A 518 4.51 -29.41 49.35
N ARG A 519 5.06 -30.62 49.13
CA ARG A 519 4.75 -31.82 49.92
C ARG A 519 5.67 -31.98 51.12
N ASP A 520 6.95 -31.66 50.96
CA ASP A 520 7.95 -31.68 52.02
C ASP A 520 8.83 -30.42 51.95
N PRO A 521 8.52 -29.39 52.77
CA PRO A 521 9.26 -28.13 52.80
C PRO A 521 10.75 -28.28 53.11
N SER A 522 11.20 -29.39 53.72
CA SER A 522 12.62 -29.61 54.01
C SER A 522 13.47 -29.88 52.76
N THR A 523 12.83 -30.10 51.61
CA THR A 523 13.48 -30.34 50.32
C THR A 523 13.82 -29.05 49.55
N ASP A 524 13.33 -27.88 49.99
CA ASP A 524 13.71 -26.60 49.39
C ASP A 524 15.08 -26.13 49.90
N ALA A 525 15.95 -25.75 48.96
CA ALA A 525 17.24 -25.11 49.25
C ALA A 525 17.32 -23.70 48.65
N SER A 526 16.30 -23.25 47.91
CA SER A 526 16.30 -21.97 47.20
C SER A 526 15.90 -20.80 48.11
N ASP A 527 15.03 -20.98 49.10
CA ASP A 527 14.69 -19.92 50.07
C ASP A 527 15.93 -19.43 50.83
N VAL A 528 16.71 -20.36 51.41
CA VAL A 528 17.94 -20.04 52.13
C VAL A 528 18.94 -19.33 51.20
N ALA A 529 19.11 -19.84 49.98
CA ALA A 529 20.05 -19.26 49.01
C ALA A 529 19.67 -17.82 48.59
N LEU A 530 18.38 -17.54 48.42
CA LEU A 530 17.90 -16.20 48.04
C LEU A 530 17.92 -15.22 49.22
N ARG A 531 17.58 -15.67 50.43
CA ARG A 531 17.70 -14.87 51.66
C ARG A 531 19.14 -14.42 51.92
N GLU A 532 20.11 -15.32 51.75
CA GLU A 532 21.54 -14.98 51.85
C GLU A 532 21.95 -13.88 50.86
N VAL A 533 21.41 -13.88 49.64
CA VAL A 533 21.70 -12.85 48.62
C VAL A 533 21.12 -11.49 49.02
N PHE A 534 19.87 -11.45 49.49
CA PHE A 534 19.27 -10.22 50.00
C PHE A 534 20.02 -9.66 51.21
N GLU A 535 20.48 -10.52 52.13
CA GLU A 535 21.22 -10.11 53.33
C GLU A 535 22.64 -9.61 53.03
N ARG A 536 23.39 -10.33 52.18
CA ARG A 536 24.80 -10.01 51.89
C ARG A 536 24.98 -8.92 50.85
N GLU A 537 24.12 -8.88 49.83
CA GLU A 537 24.31 -8.05 48.64
C GLU A 537 23.20 -7.01 48.43
N GLY A 538 22.10 -7.10 49.17
CA GLY A 538 21.00 -6.13 49.14
C GLY A 538 21.26 -4.79 49.85
N GLY A 539 22.46 -4.57 50.41
CA GLY A 539 22.92 -3.26 50.90
C GLY A 539 22.09 -2.65 52.04
N LEU A 540 21.45 -3.48 52.89
CA LEU A 540 20.50 -3.06 53.95
C LEU A 540 19.22 -2.36 53.43
N GLN A 541 18.96 -2.42 52.12
CA GLN A 541 17.79 -1.79 51.49
C GLN A 541 16.61 -2.74 51.35
N TRP A 542 16.77 -4.04 51.67
CA TRP A 542 15.74 -5.06 51.47
C TRP A 542 15.39 -5.76 52.78
N THR A 543 14.11 -6.08 52.95
CA THR A 543 13.62 -7.02 53.97
C THR A 543 12.77 -8.08 53.28
N VAL A 544 13.16 -9.35 53.42
CA VAL A 544 12.36 -10.49 52.94
C VAL A 544 11.26 -10.77 53.96
N ALA A 545 10.05 -10.30 53.67
CA ALA A 545 8.95 -10.30 54.62
C ALA A 545 8.19 -11.62 54.69
N GLU A 546 8.14 -12.38 53.59
CA GLU A 546 7.40 -13.63 53.52
C GLU A 546 8.04 -14.55 52.47
N THR A 547 8.12 -15.84 52.77
CA THR A 547 8.37 -16.89 51.77
C THR A 547 7.19 -17.85 51.78
N LYS A 548 6.72 -18.24 50.60
CA LYS A 548 5.70 -19.28 50.46
C LYS A 548 6.11 -20.32 49.45
N ILE A 549 5.73 -21.57 49.70
CA ILE A 549 5.92 -22.69 48.79
C ILE A 549 4.56 -23.06 48.17
N VAL A 550 4.51 -23.21 46.86
CA VAL A 550 3.34 -23.67 46.09
C VAL A 550 3.73 -24.82 45.17
N SER A 551 2.77 -25.64 44.80
CA SER A 551 3.03 -26.68 43.79
C SER A 551 3.19 -26.05 42.40
N ASP A 552 3.79 -26.77 41.45
CA ASP A 552 3.99 -26.28 40.07
C ASP A 552 2.67 -26.40 39.27
N VAL A 553 1.65 -25.70 39.76
CA VAL A 553 0.29 -25.64 39.21
C VAL A 553 -0.02 -24.17 38.94
N VAL A 554 -0.32 -23.86 37.67
CA VAL A 554 -0.51 -22.49 37.16
C VAL A 554 -1.45 -21.68 38.03
N THR A 555 -2.61 -22.24 38.42
CA THR A 555 -3.62 -21.54 39.22
C THR A 555 -3.12 -21.23 40.64
N GLU A 556 -2.40 -22.13 41.30
CA GLU A 556 -1.85 -21.90 42.65
C GLU A 556 -0.77 -20.80 42.65
N ILE A 557 0.08 -20.81 41.62
CA ILE A 557 1.10 -19.78 41.41
C ILE A 557 0.43 -18.42 41.19
N GLN A 558 -0.60 -18.38 40.34
CA GLN A 558 -1.30 -17.15 40.00
C GLN A 558 -2.08 -16.56 41.18
N GLU A 559 -2.85 -17.39 41.89
CA GLU A 559 -3.59 -16.99 43.09
C GLU A 559 -2.67 -16.38 44.15
N GLN A 560 -1.49 -16.99 44.36
CA GLN A 560 -0.55 -16.50 45.34
C GLN A 560 0.10 -15.16 44.94
N ILE A 561 0.46 -15.00 43.66
CA ILE A 561 1.01 -13.72 43.17
C ILE A 561 -0.05 -12.63 43.27
N MET A 562 -1.28 -12.89 42.80
CA MET A 562 -2.40 -11.94 42.88
C MET A 562 -2.68 -11.55 44.34
N ARG A 563 -2.63 -12.50 45.27
CA ARG A 563 -2.80 -12.24 46.71
C ARG A 563 -1.79 -11.23 47.26
N TRP A 564 -0.53 -11.24 46.79
CA TRP A 564 0.47 -10.28 47.25
C TRP A 564 0.43 -8.93 46.50
N THR A 565 -0.14 -8.89 45.29
CA THR A 565 -0.18 -7.67 44.46
C THR A 565 -1.50 -6.90 44.49
N ASP A 566 -2.61 -7.55 44.85
CA ASP A 566 -3.96 -6.99 44.68
C ASP A 566 -4.58 -6.48 46.01
N VAL A 567 -3.79 -6.44 47.10
CA VAL A 567 -4.22 -5.92 48.41
C VAL A 567 -4.35 -4.38 48.35
N THR A 568 -5.56 -3.86 48.61
CA THR A 568 -5.90 -2.43 48.45
C THR A 568 -6.14 -1.68 49.77
N ALA A 569 -6.07 -2.34 50.92
CA ALA A 569 -6.48 -1.76 52.21
C ALA A 569 -5.35 -1.19 53.09
N ASP A 570 -4.08 -1.62 52.91
CA ASP A 570 -2.92 -1.11 53.66
C ASP A 570 -1.74 -0.84 52.72
N ALA A 571 -1.43 0.44 52.49
CA ALA A 571 -0.34 0.85 51.58
C ALA A 571 1.06 0.42 52.08
N ASP A 572 1.22 0.16 53.37
CA ASP A 572 2.47 -0.32 53.97
C ASP A 572 2.61 -1.86 53.93
N ALA A 573 1.57 -2.59 53.49
CA ALA A 573 1.54 -4.05 53.47
C ALA A 573 1.72 -4.70 52.08
N THR A 574 1.92 -3.92 51.02
CA THR A 574 2.14 -4.45 49.65
C THR A 574 3.62 -4.77 49.39
N ALA A 575 3.90 -5.93 48.78
CA ALA A 575 5.27 -6.30 48.41
C ALA A 575 5.80 -5.38 47.31
N ASN A 576 7.06 -4.93 47.41
CA ASN A 576 7.71 -4.13 46.37
C ASN A 576 8.31 -5.02 45.27
N LEU A 577 8.80 -6.20 45.66
CA LEU A 577 9.41 -7.18 44.79
C LEU A 577 8.89 -8.58 45.11
N ILE A 578 8.45 -9.32 44.08
CA ILE A 578 8.21 -10.76 44.14
C ILE A 578 9.31 -11.46 43.36
N VAL A 579 10.02 -12.36 44.03
CA VAL A 579 11.01 -13.23 43.40
C VAL A 579 10.46 -14.65 43.41
N THR A 580 10.30 -15.26 42.23
CA THR A 580 9.89 -16.66 42.13
C THR A 580 11.08 -17.54 41.80
N THR A 581 11.10 -18.78 42.28
CA THR A 581 12.08 -19.82 41.91
C THR A 581 11.34 -21.09 41.56
N GLY A 582 11.49 -21.56 40.32
CA GLY A 582 10.70 -22.66 39.77
C GLY A 582 11.18 -23.10 38.39
N GLY A 583 10.46 -24.04 37.78
CA GLY A 583 10.78 -24.53 36.45
C GLY A 583 10.63 -23.45 35.38
N THR A 584 11.75 -22.95 34.84
CA THR A 584 11.78 -21.98 33.73
C THR A 584 12.31 -22.60 32.43
N GLY A 585 12.56 -23.91 32.39
CA GLY A 585 13.10 -24.61 31.23
C GLY A 585 12.02 -25.07 30.24
N PHE A 586 12.32 -26.15 29.52
CA PHE A 586 11.42 -26.78 28.54
C PHE A 586 10.75 -28.06 29.06
N ALA A 587 10.96 -28.44 30.32
CA ALA A 587 10.35 -29.66 30.83
C ALA A 587 8.82 -29.50 30.88
N VAL A 588 8.08 -30.59 30.71
CA VAL A 588 6.60 -30.58 30.73
C VAL A 588 6.05 -30.02 32.05
N ALA A 589 6.83 -30.11 33.14
CA ALA A 589 6.46 -29.56 34.44
C ALA A 589 6.91 -28.11 34.68
N ASP A 590 7.68 -27.48 33.77
CA ASP A 590 8.23 -26.13 33.95
C ASP A 590 7.20 -25.06 33.53
N HIS A 591 6.22 -24.78 34.40
CA HIS A 591 5.11 -23.87 34.10
C HIS A 591 5.26 -22.46 34.68
N THR A 592 6.39 -22.14 35.29
CA THR A 592 6.59 -20.85 35.97
C THR A 592 6.45 -19.64 35.01
N PRO A 593 7.04 -19.64 33.79
CA PRO A 593 6.83 -18.56 32.83
C PRO A 593 5.37 -18.40 32.39
N GLU A 594 4.68 -19.51 32.12
CA GLU A 594 3.28 -19.56 31.68
C GLU A 594 2.32 -19.07 32.76
N ALA A 595 2.65 -19.32 34.04
CA ALA A 595 1.86 -18.82 35.16
C ALA A 595 2.05 -17.33 35.39
N VAL A 596 3.29 -16.83 35.28
CA VAL A 596 3.64 -15.44 35.65
C VAL A 596 3.40 -14.44 34.51
N ALA A 597 3.70 -14.79 33.26
CA ALA A 597 3.60 -13.86 32.13
C ALA A 597 2.21 -13.22 31.96
N PRO A 598 1.08 -13.95 32.05
CA PRO A 598 -0.26 -13.38 31.90
C PRO A 598 -0.63 -12.37 33.00
N LEU A 599 0.06 -12.41 34.15
CA LEU A 599 -0.23 -11.53 35.28
C LEU A 599 0.44 -10.16 35.19
N LEU A 600 1.41 -9.98 34.27
CA LEU A 600 2.20 -8.77 34.15
C LEU A 600 1.44 -7.69 33.36
N HIS A 601 1.28 -6.51 33.96
CA HIS A 601 0.70 -5.34 33.27
C HIS A 601 1.72 -4.65 32.36
N LYS A 602 3.02 -4.78 32.67
CA LYS A 602 4.13 -4.28 31.86
C LYS A 602 5.28 -5.27 31.91
N HIS A 603 5.76 -5.73 30.76
CA HIS A 603 6.94 -6.57 30.69
C HIS A 603 8.23 -5.75 30.86
N ALA A 604 9.23 -6.35 31.51
CA ALA A 604 10.56 -5.77 31.71
C ALA A 604 11.65 -6.67 31.11
N PRO A 605 11.71 -6.82 29.77
CA PRO A 605 12.63 -7.74 29.10
C PRO A 605 14.11 -7.38 29.34
N GLY A 606 14.43 -6.13 29.67
CA GLY A 606 15.80 -5.73 30.04
C GLY A 606 16.34 -6.45 31.29
N LEU A 607 15.48 -6.73 32.28
CA LEU A 607 15.87 -7.52 33.46
C LEU A 607 16.12 -8.98 33.07
N VAL A 608 15.29 -9.54 32.18
CA VAL A 608 15.45 -10.88 31.62
C VAL A 608 16.78 -11.01 30.87
N HIS A 609 17.12 -10.04 30.03
CA HIS A 609 18.40 -10.04 29.31
C HIS A 609 19.61 -9.93 30.25
N GLY A 610 19.51 -9.10 31.31
CA GLY A 610 20.58 -9.00 32.32
C GLY A 610 20.81 -10.32 33.06
N MET A 611 19.73 -10.99 33.45
CA MET A 611 19.74 -12.32 34.10
C MET A 611 20.31 -13.41 33.19
N LEU A 612 19.85 -13.48 31.94
CA LEU A 612 20.33 -14.46 30.96
C LEU A 612 21.78 -14.21 30.55
N ALA A 613 22.21 -12.96 30.35
CA ALA A 613 23.59 -12.62 30.02
C ALA A 613 24.57 -13.02 31.14
N ALA A 614 24.20 -12.78 32.41
CA ALA A 614 24.99 -13.22 33.55
C ALA A 614 25.07 -14.75 33.64
N SER A 615 23.96 -15.44 33.39
CA SER A 615 23.92 -16.91 33.41
C SER A 615 24.70 -17.56 32.26
N LEU A 616 24.63 -16.98 31.06
CA LEU A 616 25.35 -17.46 29.86
C LEU A 616 26.87 -17.34 30.00
N ALA A 617 27.36 -16.39 30.79
CA ALA A 617 28.78 -16.28 31.13
C ALA A 617 29.28 -17.44 32.02
N VAL A 618 28.38 -18.13 32.71
CA VAL A 618 28.69 -19.26 33.60
C VAL A 618 28.41 -20.61 32.95
N THR A 619 27.30 -20.74 32.22
CA THR A 619 26.91 -21.98 31.55
C THR A 619 26.17 -21.74 30.24
N PRO A 620 26.57 -22.40 29.13
CA PRO A 620 25.86 -22.28 27.86
C PRO A 620 24.42 -22.81 27.94
N PHE A 621 24.12 -23.74 28.85
CA PHE A 621 22.77 -24.27 29.04
C PHE A 621 21.76 -23.24 29.56
N ALA A 622 22.21 -22.06 30.01
CA ALA A 622 21.32 -20.96 30.38
C ALA A 622 20.44 -20.48 29.20
N MET A 623 20.85 -20.75 27.94
CA MET A 623 20.03 -20.49 26.75
C MET A 623 18.69 -21.24 26.75
N MET A 624 18.58 -22.32 27.53
CA MET A 624 17.37 -23.12 27.62
C MET A 624 16.36 -22.61 28.65
N SER A 625 16.68 -21.53 29.38
CA SER A 625 15.81 -20.92 30.38
C SER A 625 14.95 -19.83 29.75
N ARG A 626 13.68 -19.75 30.14
CA ARG A 626 12.66 -18.81 29.64
C ARG A 626 12.14 -17.89 30.74
N PRO A 627 13.01 -17.15 31.47
CA PRO A 627 12.57 -16.33 32.57
C PRO A 627 11.79 -15.12 32.06
N VAL A 628 10.75 -14.75 32.80
CA VAL A 628 9.90 -13.58 32.60
C VAL A 628 10.11 -12.61 33.76
N ALA A 629 10.11 -11.31 33.45
CA ALA A 629 10.12 -10.24 34.44
C ALA A 629 9.18 -9.11 34.00
N GLY A 630 8.60 -8.40 34.97
CA GLY A 630 7.71 -7.28 34.69
C GLY A 630 7.11 -6.67 35.94
N VAL A 631 6.03 -5.92 35.75
CA VAL A 631 5.33 -5.18 36.80
C VAL A 631 3.87 -5.58 36.82
N ARG A 632 3.36 -5.89 38.00
CA ARG A 632 1.93 -6.02 38.29
C ARG A 632 1.57 -5.03 39.39
N ASN A 633 0.54 -4.23 39.16
CA ASN A 633 0.15 -3.10 40.03
C ASN A 633 1.35 -2.21 40.42
N ARG A 634 1.79 -2.27 41.69
CA ARG A 634 2.92 -1.52 42.24
C ARG A 634 4.11 -2.41 42.64
N THR A 635 4.16 -3.62 42.10
CA THR A 635 5.12 -4.65 42.46
C THR A 635 5.91 -5.11 41.25
N VAL A 636 7.23 -5.18 41.40
CA VAL A 636 8.13 -5.79 40.40
C VAL A 636 8.12 -7.30 40.61
N ILE A 637 8.03 -8.09 39.54
CA ILE A 637 8.04 -9.55 39.57
C ILE A 637 9.18 -10.05 38.70
N ILE A 638 10.01 -10.94 39.23
CA ILE A 638 11.06 -11.64 38.49
C ILE A 638 10.95 -13.15 38.70
N THR A 639 11.18 -13.92 37.63
CA THR A 639 11.24 -15.38 37.69
C THR A 639 12.68 -15.84 37.60
N LEU A 640 13.08 -16.71 38.52
CA LEU A 640 14.40 -17.29 38.61
C LEU A 640 14.34 -18.80 38.36
N PRO A 641 15.43 -19.41 37.86
CA PRO A 641 15.50 -20.86 37.69
C PRO A 641 15.28 -21.62 39.00
N GLY A 642 14.76 -22.84 38.92
CA GLY A 642 14.47 -23.68 40.09
C GLY A 642 15.71 -24.21 40.81
N SER A 643 16.88 -24.21 40.17
CA SER A 643 18.14 -24.59 40.84
C SER A 643 18.61 -23.49 41.81
N PRO A 644 18.96 -23.81 43.07
CA PRO A 644 19.39 -22.80 44.04
C PRO A 644 20.60 -21.97 43.60
N LYS A 645 21.53 -22.61 42.88
CA LYS A 645 22.71 -21.95 42.30
C LYS A 645 22.30 -20.95 41.20
N GLY A 646 21.47 -21.38 40.25
CA GLY A 646 21.00 -20.50 39.17
C GLY A 646 20.13 -19.35 39.70
N ALA A 647 19.27 -19.61 40.69
CA ALA A 647 18.45 -18.58 41.32
C ALA A 647 19.32 -17.50 41.98
N ARG A 648 20.35 -17.90 42.74
CA ARG A 648 21.32 -17.00 43.36
C ARG A 648 22.01 -16.10 42.33
N GLU A 649 22.58 -16.68 41.28
CA GLU A 649 23.33 -15.96 40.24
C GLU A 649 22.45 -14.94 39.50
N ASN A 650 21.23 -15.33 39.13
CA ASN A 650 20.30 -14.46 38.42
C ASN A 650 19.83 -13.30 39.30
N LEU A 651 19.55 -13.55 40.59
CA LEU A 651 19.17 -12.47 41.51
C LEU A 651 20.33 -11.49 41.72
N GLN A 652 21.56 -11.98 41.95
CA GLN A 652 22.75 -11.13 42.14
C GLN A 652 22.99 -10.18 40.97
N ALA A 653 22.76 -10.64 39.73
CA ALA A 653 22.97 -9.85 38.52
C ALA A 653 22.09 -8.59 38.44
N VAL A 654 20.87 -8.65 38.97
CA VAL A 654 19.89 -7.57 38.85
C VAL A 654 19.59 -6.85 40.17
N LEU A 655 19.87 -7.46 41.32
CA LEU A 655 19.43 -6.97 42.64
C LEU A 655 19.78 -5.51 42.92
N LYS A 656 20.96 -5.03 42.49
CA LYS A 656 21.41 -3.64 42.71
C LYS A 656 20.60 -2.58 41.95
N THR A 657 19.93 -2.98 40.86
CA THR A 657 19.11 -2.10 40.02
C THR A 657 17.64 -2.10 40.41
N LEU A 658 17.18 -3.14 41.11
CA LEU A 658 15.78 -3.31 41.50
C LEU A 658 15.23 -2.23 42.46
N PRO A 659 16.00 -1.60 43.37
CA PRO A 659 15.48 -0.54 44.22
C PRO A 659 14.96 0.66 43.43
N HIS A 660 15.68 1.04 42.36
CA HIS A 660 15.27 2.13 41.49
C HIS A 660 13.98 1.78 40.72
N ALA A 661 13.91 0.55 40.19
CA ALA A 661 12.71 0.05 39.52
C ALA A 661 11.49 0.04 40.46
N CYS A 662 11.65 -0.39 41.71
CA CYS A 662 10.58 -0.40 42.70
C CYS A 662 10.07 1.01 43.05
N LEU A 663 10.96 1.98 43.21
CA LEU A 663 10.59 3.38 43.50
C LEU A 663 9.84 4.04 42.33
N GLN A 664 10.24 3.76 41.09
CA GLN A 664 9.54 4.25 39.91
C GLN A 664 8.14 3.63 39.79
N VAL A 665 8.02 2.33 40.03
CA VAL A 665 6.75 1.60 40.04
C VAL A 665 5.82 2.09 41.16
N ALA A 666 6.37 2.53 42.29
CA ALA A 666 5.62 3.14 43.39
C ALA A 666 5.11 4.57 43.11
N GLY A 667 5.50 5.18 41.98
CA GLY A 667 4.96 6.48 41.52
C GLY A 667 5.82 7.71 41.86
N ALA A 668 7.12 7.54 42.13
CA ALA A 668 8.03 8.66 42.33
C ALA A 668 8.26 9.49 41.04
N ASP A 669 8.37 10.82 41.16
CA ASP A 669 8.56 11.74 40.01
C ASP A 669 9.90 11.47 39.30
N SER A 670 9.81 11.00 38.05
CA SER A 670 10.95 10.66 37.20
C SER A 670 11.93 11.83 37.05
N ARG A 671 11.46 13.09 37.02
CA ARG A 671 12.36 14.24 36.84
C ARG A 671 13.19 14.52 38.09
N ALA A 672 12.64 14.31 39.29
CA ALA A 672 13.35 14.47 40.54
C ALA A 672 14.39 13.35 40.76
N LEU A 673 14.08 12.12 40.34
CA LEU A 673 14.99 10.97 40.40
C LEU A 673 16.18 11.10 39.45
N HIS A 674 15.99 11.67 38.25
CA HIS A 674 17.03 11.81 37.23
C HIS A 674 17.78 13.16 37.25
N ALA A 675 17.45 14.09 38.15
CA ALA A 675 18.03 15.44 38.23
C ALA A 675 19.56 15.49 38.45
N GLY A 676 20.18 14.38 38.88
CA GLY A 676 21.65 14.27 39.05
C GLY A 676 22.39 13.56 37.91
N GLY A 677 21.69 13.17 36.83
CA GLY A 677 22.27 12.45 35.70
C GLY A 677 22.64 10.99 35.99
N VAL A 678 23.12 10.29 34.96
CA VAL A 678 23.42 8.83 34.98
C VAL A 678 24.49 8.48 36.03
N LYS A 679 25.50 9.34 36.22
CA LYS A 679 26.59 9.13 37.20
C LYS A 679 26.13 9.12 38.66
N LYS A 680 25.06 9.87 38.99
CA LYS A 680 24.46 9.83 40.33
C LYS A 680 23.73 8.50 40.55
N LEU A 681 23.00 8.02 39.54
CA LEU A 681 22.25 6.76 39.59
C LEU A 681 23.18 5.54 39.68
N GLU A 682 24.30 5.56 38.96
CA GLU A 682 25.37 4.54 39.05
C GLU A 682 25.99 4.50 40.45
N LYS A 683 26.24 5.67 41.06
CA LYS A 683 26.75 5.79 42.43
C LYS A 683 25.73 5.34 43.48
N ASP A 684 24.47 5.72 43.32
CA ASP A 684 23.37 5.37 44.23
C ASP A 684 23.01 3.86 44.15
N ALA A 685 23.18 3.24 42.97
CA ALA A 685 23.01 1.80 42.76
C ALA A 685 24.28 0.97 43.05
N GLY A 686 25.42 1.61 43.32
CA GLY A 686 26.70 0.93 43.58
C GLY A 686 27.24 0.13 42.37
N VAL A 687 26.99 0.62 41.15
CA VAL A 687 27.42 -0.02 39.88
C VAL A 687 28.46 0.87 39.20
N THR A 688 29.65 0.32 38.91
CA THR A 688 30.71 1.03 38.18
C THR A 688 30.78 0.55 36.74
N SER A 689 30.67 1.43 35.74
CA SER A 689 30.95 1.09 34.34
C SER A 689 32.45 0.82 34.18
N GLY A 690 32.83 -0.45 34.01
CA GLY A 690 34.21 -0.87 33.80
C GLY A 690 34.73 -0.46 32.44
N ALA A 691 35.35 0.73 32.35
CA ALA A 691 36.35 1.04 31.34
C ALA A 691 37.72 0.96 32.03
N SER A 692 38.42 -0.17 31.84
CA SER A 692 39.82 -0.29 32.21
C SER A 692 40.67 0.52 31.23
N SER A 693 40.91 1.79 31.55
CA SER A 693 42.00 2.55 30.96
C SER A 693 43.24 2.44 31.86
N SER A 694 44.29 1.84 31.32
CA SER A 694 45.64 1.92 31.86
C SER A 694 46.10 3.38 31.80
N SER A 695 46.16 4.02 32.96
CA SER A 695 46.73 5.35 33.16
C SER A 695 48.25 5.32 32.93
N ASN A 696 48.76 6.27 32.17
CA ASN A 696 50.05 6.87 32.51
C ASN A 696 49.91 8.38 32.57
N SER A 697 49.99 8.86 33.80
CA SER A 697 49.98 10.23 34.25
C SER A 697 51.25 10.97 33.85
N HIS A 698 51.13 12.20 33.36
CA HIS A 698 52.05 13.26 33.75
C HIS A 698 51.29 14.58 33.87
N ALA A 699 51.25 15.07 35.11
CA ALA A 699 50.91 16.44 35.46
C ALA A 699 52.10 17.34 35.15
N HIS A 700 51.87 18.57 34.69
CA HIS A 700 52.58 19.76 35.18
C HIS A 700 51.77 21.03 34.85
N ALA A 701 51.91 21.98 35.76
CA ALA A 701 51.10 23.17 35.90
C ALA A 701 51.88 24.43 35.49
N HIS A 702 51.10 25.48 35.25
CA HIS A 702 51.42 26.92 35.28
C HIS A 702 52.17 27.54 34.08
N GLY A 703 51.47 28.48 33.43
CA GLY A 703 51.79 29.90 33.62
C GLY A 703 52.65 30.61 32.58
N HIS A 704 51.98 31.49 31.82
CA HIS A 704 52.40 32.84 31.43
C HIS A 704 53.27 33.11 30.18
N HIS A 705 52.65 33.94 29.30
CA HIS A 705 53.14 35.10 28.55
C HIS A 705 54.00 34.97 27.26
N HIS A 706 53.39 35.54 26.17
CA HIS A 706 53.89 36.32 25.00
C HIS A 706 55.18 35.87 24.25
N HIS A 707 55.31 35.88 22.91
CA HIS A 707 54.97 36.85 21.86
C HIS A 707 54.99 36.21 20.43
N HIS A 708 54.27 36.85 19.49
CA HIS A 708 54.37 36.98 18.00
C HIS A 708 55.12 35.93 17.12
N HIS A 709 54.76 35.60 15.86
CA HIS A 709 54.23 36.36 14.71
C HIS A 709 53.56 35.40 13.70
N GLY A 710 52.67 35.92 12.82
CA GLY A 710 52.58 35.42 11.44
C GLY A 710 51.21 35.32 10.77
N HIS A 711 50.73 36.45 10.25
CA HIS A 711 49.94 36.66 9.02
C HIS A 711 48.57 35.99 8.79
N GLY A 712 47.60 36.84 8.42
CA GLY A 712 46.51 36.47 7.48
C GLY A 712 45.13 36.99 7.87
N HIS A 713 44.79 38.20 7.46
CA HIS A 713 43.45 38.81 7.59
C HIS A 713 42.42 38.18 6.64
N GLY A 714 41.15 38.11 7.07
CA GLY A 714 40.02 38.35 6.18
C GLY A 714 38.73 37.53 6.39
N HIS A 715 37.77 38.12 7.11
CA HIS A 715 36.30 38.00 6.98
C HIS A 715 35.55 36.71 7.41
N GLY A 716 34.85 36.76 8.54
CA GLY A 716 33.51 37.37 8.62
C GLY A 716 32.27 36.51 8.32
N HIS A 717 31.81 35.79 9.35
CA HIS A 717 30.42 35.39 9.68
C HIS A 717 29.60 34.50 8.72
N GLY A 718 29.58 33.20 9.05
CA GLY A 718 28.52 32.26 8.70
C GLY A 718 28.46 31.15 9.74
N HIS A 719 27.27 30.89 10.28
CA HIS A 719 26.98 29.97 11.38
C HIS A 719 27.61 28.58 11.16
N GLY A 720 28.65 28.28 11.94
CA GLY A 720 29.28 26.96 12.00
C GLY A 720 28.33 25.95 12.65
N GLY A 721 27.52 25.29 11.83
CA GLY A 721 26.99 23.97 12.17
C GLY A 721 28.16 23.05 12.52
N LEU A 722 28.00 22.27 13.58
CA LEU A 722 28.94 21.21 13.94
C LEU A 722 29.14 20.30 12.73
N VAL A 723 30.33 20.36 12.14
CA VAL A 723 30.80 19.43 11.11
C VAL A 723 30.83 18.04 11.76
N ARG A 724 29.98 17.13 11.28
CA ARG A 724 30.03 15.73 11.69
C ARG A 724 31.33 15.12 11.20
N HIS A 725 32.16 14.65 12.12
CA HIS A 725 33.31 13.78 11.82
C HIS A 725 32.84 12.32 11.65
N THR A 726 32.03 12.07 10.63
CA THR A 726 31.72 10.71 10.15
C THR A 726 31.77 10.74 8.63
N LYS A 727 32.43 9.74 8.02
CA LYS A 727 32.48 9.63 6.56
C LYS A 727 31.05 9.38 6.04
N PRO A 728 30.68 9.83 4.82
CA PRO A 728 29.36 9.56 4.24
C PRO A 728 28.95 8.07 4.29
N ASP A 729 29.94 7.18 4.26
CA ASP A 729 29.81 5.71 4.33
C ASP A 729 29.41 5.17 5.73
N GLU A 730 29.37 6.02 6.77
CA GLU A 730 29.15 5.62 8.17
C GLU A 730 27.74 5.96 8.69
N ASN A 731 26.82 6.45 7.84
CA ASN A 731 25.43 6.73 8.20
C ASN A 731 24.48 6.19 7.11
N PRO A 732 24.04 4.91 7.20
CA PRO A 732 23.02 4.39 6.29
C PRO A 732 21.76 5.27 6.38
N LYS A 733 21.29 5.74 5.23
CA LYS A 733 20.06 6.55 5.12
C LYS A 733 18.83 5.68 5.26
N SER A 734 18.93 4.43 4.79
CA SER A 734 17.88 3.43 4.83
C SER A 734 17.44 3.09 6.26
N ASN A 735 16.17 2.70 6.38
CA ASN A 735 15.59 2.21 7.62
C ASN A 735 16.45 1.05 8.17
N ASP A 736 16.56 0.98 9.49
CA ASP A 736 17.17 -0.16 10.15
C ASP A 736 16.12 -1.26 10.35
N PRO A 737 16.20 -2.42 9.68
CA PRO A 737 15.22 -3.49 9.85
C PRO A 737 15.23 -4.07 11.27
N GLY A 738 16.34 -3.94 12.00
CA GLY A 738 16.47 -4.37 13.40
C GLY A 738 15.81 -3.42 14.40
N LEU A 739 15.40 -2.23 13.96
CA LEU A 739 14.60 -1.31 14.76
C LEU A 739 13.12 -1.53 14.43
N GLY A 740 12.29 -1.72 15.46
CA GLY A 740 10.86 -1.95 15.28
C GLY A 740 10.16 -0.85 14.46
N PRO A 741 8.94 -1.12 13.93
CA PRO A 741 8.26 -0.26 12.95
C PRO A 741 8.11 1.20 13.36
N SER A 742 8.01 1.47 14.67
CA SER A 742 7.84 2.80 15.26
C SER A 742 9.06 3.71 15.12
N ARG A 743 10.24 3.19 14.78
CA ARG A 743 11.49 3.96 14.61
C ARG A 743 11.91 4.15 13.15
N ARG A 744 11.06 3.72 12.21
CA ARG A 744 11.32 3.89 10.77
C ARG A 744 11.05 5.33 10.33
N HIS A 745 11.74 5.74 9.28
CA HIS A 745 11.47 7.00 8.61
C HIS A 745 10.06 6.99 8.01
N ARG A 746 9.23 7.95 8.41
CA ARG A 746 7.86 8.15 7.86
C ARG A 746 7.88 8.87 6.52
N GLU A 747 8.99 9.55 6.22
CA GLU A 747 9.28 10.09 4.90
C GLU A 747 10.52 9.40 4.35
N SER A 748 10.53 9.08 3.07
CA SER A 748 11.70 8.45 2.47
C SER A 748 12.94 9.35 2.61
N PRO A 749 14.06 8.80 3.08
CA PRO A 749 15.30 9.54 3.33
C PRO A 749 16.04 9.92 2.03
N TYR A 750 15.59 9.41 0.88
CA TYR A 750 16.11 9.74 -0.43
C TYR A 750 15.28 10.86 -1.08
N PRO A 751 15.89 11.95 -1.57
CA PRO A 751 15.16 13.04 -2.24
C PRO A 751 14.48 12.54 -3.52
N MET A 752 13.47 13.26 -3.97
CA MET A 752 12.83 13.03 -5.26
C MET A 752 13.69 13.63 -6.36
N LEU A 753 14.16 12.82 -7.32
CA LEU A 753 14.87 13.33 -8.50
C LEU A 753 13.94 13.41 -9.71
N SER A 754 14.18 14.34 -10.61
CA SER A 754 13.63 14.28 -11.96
C SER A 754 14.23 13.10 -12.75
N VAL A 755 13.60 12.71 -13.85
CA VAL A 755 14.11 11.64 -14.71
C VAL A 755 15.47 11.99 -15.32
N ASP A 756 15.66 13.24 -15.72
CA ASP A 756 16.92 13.70 -16.30
C ASP A 756 18.06 13.70 -15.26
N GLU A 757 17.79 14.11 -14.01
CA GLU A 757 18.77 14.01 -12.92
C GLU A 757 19.12 12.56 -12.59
N ALA A 758 18.14 11.64 -12.63
CA ALA A 758 18.37 10.22 -12.42
C ALA A 758 19.22 9.61 -13.54
N LEU A 759 18.94 9.96 -14.81
CA LEU A 759 19.73 9.55 -15.99
C LEU A 759 21.17 10.07 -15.91
N GLU A 760 21.36 11.32 -15.48
CA GLU A 760 22.68 11.90 -15.30
C GLU A 760 23.46 11.21 -14.19
N SER A 761 22.81 10.88 -13.07
CA SER A 761 23.40 10.07 -12.00
C SER A 761 23.82 8.68 -12.49
N ILE A 762 22.98 8.01 -13.28
CA ILE A 762 23.32 6.72 -13.91
C ILE A 762 24.54 6.87 -14.82
N ARG A 763 24.56 7.91 -15.66
CA ARG A 763 25.67 8.16 -16.59
C ARG A 763 27.00 8.34 -15.87
N GLN A 764 27.00 9.05 -14.74
CA GLN A 764 28.20 9.34 -13.96
C GLN A 764 28.75 8.12 -13.20
N GLN A 765 27.86 7.23 -12.74
CA GLN A 765 28.22 6.12 -11.83
C GLN A 765 28.33 4.77 -12.55
N THR A 766 27.79 4.66 -13.77
CA THR A 766 27.93 3.45 -14.59
C THR A 766 29.39 3.24 -14.97
N PRO A 767 29.96 2.03 -14.76
CA PRO A 767 31.34 1.74 -15.13
C PRO A 767 31.61 1.96 -16.62
N ALA A 768 32.83 2.37 -16.94
CA ALA A 768 33.29 2.48 -18.32
C ALA A 768 33.28 1.11 -19.02
N PRO A 769 33.04 1.07 -20.35
CA PRO A 769 33.04 -0.17 -21.09
C PRO A 769 34.42 -0.82 -21.10
N ALA A 770 34.47 -2.15 -20.96
CA ALA A 770 35.70 -2.93 -21.05
C ALA A 770 35.97 -3.36 -22.50
N VAL A 771 37.24 -3.37 -22.93
CA VAL A 771 37.62 -3.78 -24.28
C VAL A 771 38.00 -5.26 -24.31
N VAL A 772 37.54 -5.98 -25.33
CA VAL A 772 37.89 -7.38 -25.61
C VAL A 772 38.14 -7.58 -27.10
N THR A 773 39.05 -8.50 -27.44
CA THR A 773 39.25 -8.95 -28.83
C THR A 773 38.24 -10.05 -29.14
N GLN A 774 37.54 -9.91 -30.27
CA GLN A 774 36.62 -10.93 -30.79
C GLN A 774 36.94 -11.25 -32.25
N ARG A 775 36.59 -12.48 -32.65
CA ARG A 775 36.68 -12.90 -34.05
C ARG A 775 35.59 -12.24 -34.87
N VAL A 776 35.89 -11.99 -36.14
CA VAL A 776 34.92 -11.51 -37.12
C VAL A 776 34.09 -12.69 -37.60
N ASP A 777 32.99 -12.94 -36.89
CA ASP A 777 31.96 -13.89 -37.27
C ASP A 777 30.55 -13.33 -36.93
N SER A 778 29.51 -14.14 -37.10
CA SER A 778 28.12 -13.72 -36.84
C SER A 778 27.85 -13.31 -35.38
N ALA A 779 28.67 -13.72 -34.41
CA ALA A 779 28.50 -13.33 -33.01
C ALA A 779 28.88 -11.86 -32.76
N LEU A 780 29.59 -11.22 -33.71
CA LEU A 780 29.96 -9.81 -33.64
C LEU A 780 28.75 -8.86 -33.80
N VAL A 781 27.63 -9.35 -34.36
CA VAL A 781 26.41 -8.55 -34.58
C VAL A 781 25.92 -7.94 -33.28
N GLY A 782 25.77 -6.61 -33.27
CA GLY A 782 25.33 -5.77 -32.16
C GLY A 782 26.48 -5.20 -31.31
N SER A 783 27.73 -5.63 -31.54
CA SER A 783 28.91 -5.17 -30.80
C SER A 783 29.39 -3.83 -31.33
N VAL A 784 30.01 -3.03 -30.46
CA VAL A 784 30.56 -1.72 -30.82
C VAL A 784 32.07 -1.80 -30.87
N LEU A 785 32.67 -1.28 -31.94
CA LEU A 785 34.12 -1.26 -32.11
C LEU A 785 34.79 -0.35 -31.08
N ALA A 786 35.86 -0.86 -30.45
CA ALA A 786 36.68 -0.09 -29.51
C ALA A 786 37.91 0.56 -30.16
N GLN A 787 38.14 0.30 -31.45
CA GLN A 787 39.26 0.81 -32.22
C GLN A 787 38.83 1.14 -33.66
N ASP A 788 39.58 2.02 -34.32
CA ASP A 788 39.51 2.17 -35.78
C ASP A 788 40.03 0.89 -36.44
N VAL A 789 39.28 0.36 -37.41
CA VAL A 789 39.68 -0.82 -38.18
C VAL A 789 40.16 -0.38 -39.56
N ARG A 790 41.34 -0.87 -39.95
CA ARG A 790 41.97 -0.57 -41.24
C ARG A 790 41.92 -1.79 -42.14
N ALA A 791 41.84 -1.56 -43.45
CA ALA A 791 41.93 -2.62 -44.44
C ALA A 791 43.32 -3.27 -44.43
N ASN A 792 43.38 -4.60 -44.29
CA ASN A 792 44.65 -5.34 -44.33
C ASN A 792 45.16 -5.54 -45.77
N GLU A 793 44.24 -5.49 -46.74
CA GLU A 793 44.48 -5.83 -48.14
C GLU A 793 43.74 -4.83 -49.05
N ASP A 794 44.19 -4.71 -50.30
CA ASP A 794 43.47 -3.98 -51.34
C ASP A 794 42.26 -4.79 -51.82
N VAL A 795 41.13 -4.12 -52.07
CA VAL A 795 39.93 -4.72 -52.67
C VAL A 795 39.58 -3.93 -53.94
N PRO A 796 39.65 -4.55 -55.14
CA PRO A 796 40.18 -5.89 -55.40
C PRO A 796 41.71 -5.94 -55.23
N ALA A 797 42.26 -7.13 -54.94
CA ALA A 797 43.70 -7.34 -54.70
C ALA A 797 44.53 -7.39 -56.00
N PHE A 798 43.87 -7.44 -57.15
CA PHE A 798 44.45 -7.48 -58.49
C PHE A 798 43.52 -6.73 -59.46
N ARG A 799 44.04 -6.36 -60.63
CA ARG A 799 43.23 -5.75 -61.70
C ARG A 799 42.19 -6.76 -62.18
N ALA A 800 40.91 -6.42 -62.07
CA ALA A 800 39.81 -7.34 -62.35
C ALA A 800 38.86 -6.79 -63.42
N SER A 801 38.26 -7.67 -64.21
CA SER A 801 37.25 -7.27 -65.21
C SER A 801 35.92 -6.87 -64.57
N ILE A 802 35.31 -5.78 -65.04
CA ILE A 802 33.94 -5.37 -64.66
C ILE A 802 32.88 -6.20 -65.41
N VAL A 803 33.18 -6.59 -66.65
CA VAL A 803 32.24 -7.24 -67.58
C VAL A 803 32.77 -8.59 -68.06
N ASP A 804 31.88 -9.45 -68.54
CA ASP A 804 32.26 -10.59 -69.36
C ASP A 804 32.65 -10.08 -70.73
N GLY A 805 33.72 -10.62 -71.32
CA GLY A 805 34.22 -10.07 -72.57
C GLY A 805 35.61 -10.53 -72.97
N TYR A 806 36.35 -9.61 -73.56
CA TYR A 806 37.69 -9.84 -74.08
C TYR A 806 38.65 -8.77 -73.54
N ALA A 807 39.67 -9.20 -72.82
CA ALA A 807 40.79 -8.35 -72.43
C ALA A 807 41.66 -8.06 -73.66
N VAL A 808 42.02 -6.79 -73.83
CA VAL A 808 42.73 -6.28 -75.01
C VAL A 808 43.90 -5.39 -74.60
N VAL A 809 44.85 -5.19 -75.52
CA VAL A 809 45.85 -4.12 -75.44
C VAL A 809 45.42 -3.03 -76.41
N VAL A 810 44.94 -1.91 -75.89
CA VAL A 810 44.43 -0.77 -76.68
C VAL A 810 45.61 -0.09 -77.42
N PRO A 811 45.54 0.08 -78.76
CA PRO A 811 46.53 0.81 -79.55
C PRO A 811 46.41 2.33 -79.32
N GLN A 812 47.44 3.10 -79.71
CA GLN A 812 47.48 4.55 -79.46
C GLN A 812 46.31 5.35 -80.08
N ASP A 813 45.70 4.85 -81.15
CA ASP A 813 44.55 5.50 -81.82
C ASP A 813 43.18 5.04 -81.26
N GLY A 814 43.17 4.10 -80.31
CA GLY A 814 41.96 3.57 -79.67
C GLY A 814 41.06 2.74 -80.59
N ASN A 815 41.53 2.40 -81.81
CA ASN A 815 40.71 1.68 -82.78
C ASN A 815 40.88 0.16 -82.62
N MET A 816 39.91 -0.48 -81.96
CA MET A 816 39.88 -1.93 -81.75
C MET A 816 38.98 -2.67 -82.75
N LYS A 817 38.46 -2.00 -83.78
CA LYS A 817 37.54 -2.65 -84.72
C LYS A 817 38.27 -3.61 -85.67
N GLY A 818 37.90 -4.88 -85.65
CA GLY A 818 38.51 -5.92 -86.49
C GLY A 818 38.41 -7.33 -85.90
N VAL A 819 39.01 -8.30 -86.59
CA VAL A 819 39.05 -9.71 -86.16
C VAL A 819 40.37 -10.02 -85.46
N PHE A 820 40.30 -10.56 -84.24
CA PHE A 820 41.46 -10.86 -83.41
C PHE A 820 41.47 -12.32 -82.94
N PRO A 821 42.65 -12.96 -82.85
CA PRO A 821 42.79 -14.31 -82.31
C PRO A 821 42.67 -14.32 -80.77
N VAL A 822 41.92 -15.30 -80.25
CA VAL A 822 41.82 -15.56 -78.82
C VAL A 822 43.01 -16.43 -78.39
N THR A 823 43.96 -15.86 -77.65
CA THR A 823 45.23 -16.54 -77.31
C THR A 823 45.30 -17.01 -75.85
N ALA A 824 44.40 -16.50 -75.01
CA ALA A 824 44.32 -16.88 -73.61
C ALA A 824 42.87 -16.83 -73.10
N ILE A 825 42.63 -17.54 -72.00
CA ILE A 825 41.35 -17.55 -71.31
C ILE A 825 41.64 -17.27 -69.82
N SER A 826 41.01 -16.23 -69.28
CA SER A 826 41.06 -15.87 -67.87
C SER A 826 39.68 -16.05 -67.24
N HIS A 827 39.61 -16.93 -66.24
CA HIS A 827 38.39 -17.21 -65.49
C HIS A 827 38.49 -16.63 -64.07
N ALA A 828 37.34 -16.33 -63.46
CA ALA A 828 37.26 -15.93 -62.05
C ALA A 828 37.47 -17.14 -61.12
N ALA A 829 38.67 -17.75 -61.20
CA ALA A 829 39.08 -18.90 -60.41
C ALA A 829 40.53 -18.72 -59.93
N PRO A 830 40.91 -19.29 -58.77
CA PRO A 830 42.30 -19.29 -58.32
C PRO A 830 43.21 -19.96 -59.35
N GLY A 831 44.24 -19.26 -59.82
CA GLY A 831 45.18 -19.78 -60.81
C GLY A 831 46.20 -18.74 -61.25
N GLU A 832 47.23 -19.19 -61.98
CA GLU A 832 48.14 -18.29 -62.66
C GLU A 832 47.50 -17.79 -63.96
N VAL A 833 47.49 -16.48 -64.16
CA VAL A 833 47.13 -15.89 -65.45
C VAL A 833 48.26 -16.19 -66.43
N GLY A 834 47.93 -16.57 -67.67
CA GLY A 834 48.90 -16.98 -68.68
C GLY A 834 49.93 -15.89 -69.06
N GLY A 835 50.67 -16.13 -70.14
CA GLY A 835 51.69 -15.20 -70.65
C GLY A 835 51.14 -13.79 -70.97
N ALA A 836 52.03 -12.80 -71.03
CA ALA A 836 51.62 -11.41 -71.29
C ALA A 836 50.93 -11.25 -72.65
N LEU A 837 49.75 -10.64 -72.65
CA LEU A 837 48.96 -10.33 -73.83
C LEU A 837 49.66 -9.25 -74.65
N LYS A 838 49.73 -9.45 -75.97
CA LYS A 838 50.35 -8.52 -76.91
C LYS A 838 49.29 -7.76 -77.70
N GLU A 839 49.68 -6.62 -78.26
CA GLU A 839 48.85 -5.90 -79.22
C GLU A 839 48.51 -6.79 -80.42
N GLY A 840 47.24 -6.83 -80.79
CA GLY A 840 46.71 -7.72 -81.83
C GLY A 840 46.29 -9.12 -81.34
N GLU A 841 46.46 -9.43 -80.05
CA GLU A 841 45.94 -10.64 -79.40
C GLU A 841 44.86 -10.26 -78.38
N ILE A 842 43.86 -11.13 -78.20
CA ILE A 842 42.82 -10.94 -77.19
C ILE A 842 42.72 -12.15 -76.26
N ALA A 843 42.27 -11.91 -75.04
CA ALA A 843 42.03 -12.97 -74.07
C ALA A 843 40.56 -12.96 -73.64
N ARG A 844 39.89 -14.10 -73.73
CA ARG A 844 38.53 -14.23 -73.17
C ARG A 844 38.60 -14.07 -71.66
N ILE A 845 37.80 -13.18 -71.11
CA ILE A 845 37.81 -12.86 -69.69
C ILE A 845 36.39 -12.83 -69.13
N THR A 846 36.18 -13.46 -67.99
CA THR A 846 34.90 -13.40 -67.29
C THR A 846 34.88 -12.27 -66.25
N THR A 847 33.71 -11.77 -65.84
CA THR A 847 33.57 -10.78 -64.77
C THR A 847 34.29 -11.23 -63.50
N GLY A 848 35.06 -10.33 -62.88
CA GLY A 848 35.83 -10.59 -61.67
C GLY A 848 37.12 -11.38 -61.89
N ALA A 849 37.41 -11.85 -63.11
CA ALA A 849 38.66 -12.55 -63.41
C ALA A 849 39.86 -11.59 -63.42
N PRO A 850 41.05 -12.07 -63.04
CA PRO A 850 42.27 -11.28 -63.10
C PRO A 850 42.65 -10.96 -64.55
N LEU A 851 43.10 -9.71 -64.78
CA LEU A 851 43.56 -9.29 -66.09
C LEU A 851 44.88 -9.98 -66.47
N PRO A 852 45.02 -10.50 -67.71
CA PRO A 852 46.30 -10.94 -68.24
C PRO A 852 47.36 -9.84 -68.18
N PRO A 853 48.63 -10.17 -67.85
CA PRO A 853 49.70 -9.19 -67.89
C PRO A 853 49.75 -8.50 -69.27
N GLY A 854 49.87 -7.18 -69.31
CA GLY A 854 49.89 -6.41 -70.57
C GLY A 854 48.52 -5.94 -71.07
N ALA A 855 47.40 -6.54 -70.64
CA ALA A 855 46.06 -6.06 -71.00
C ALA A 855 45.78 -4.66 -70.40
N THR A 856 45.22 -3.76 -71.20
CA THR A 856 44.95 -2.37 -70.82
C THR A 856 43.47 -2.02 -70.68
N SER A 857 42.56 -2.77 -71.34
CA SER A 857 41.08 -2.59 -71.26
C SER A 857 40.33 -3.92 -71.46
N VAL A 858 39.02 -3.93 -71.19
CA VAL A 858 38.12 -5.06 -71.50
C VAL A 858 36.96 -4.59 -72.38
N ILE A 859 36.69 -5.31 -73.46
CA ILE A 859 35.52 -5.11 -74.33
C ILE A 859 34.42 -6.08 -73.92
N MET A 860 33.20 -5.59 -73.72
CA MET A 860 32.06 -6.44 -73.35
C MET A 860 31.67 -7.39 -74.48
N VAL A 861 31.17 -8.60 -74.15
CA VAL A 861 30.77 -9.60 -75.16
C VAL A 861 29.77 -9.03 -76.16
N GLU A 862 28.87 -8.15 -75.71
CA GLU A 862 27.85 -7.50 -76.54
C GLU A 862 28.42 -6.68 -77.70
N ASP A 863 29.65 -6.19 -77.56
CA ASP A 863 30.38 -5.42 -78.58
C ASP A 863 31.28 -6.31 -79.45
N THR A 864 31.02 -7.62 -79.47
CA THR A 864 31.78 -8.59 -80.24
C THR A 864 30.91 -9.57 -81.02
N VAL A 865 31.46 -10.15 -82.08
CA VAL A 865 30.83 -11.19 -82.89
C VAL A 865 31.81 -12.35 -83.06
N LEU A 866 31.34 -13.58 -82.90
CA LEU A 866 32.16 -14.76 -83.12
C LEU A 866 32.55 -14.89 -84.61
N ALA A 867 33.84 -14.78 -84.92
CA ALA A 867 34.34 -14.86 -86.30
C ALA A 867 34.65 -16.30 -86.71
N SER A 868 35.34 -17.06 -85.85
CA SER A 868 35.63 -18.49 -86.09
C SER A 868 35.79 -19.28 -84.80
N ARG A 869 35.56 -20.60 -84.88
CA ARG A 869 35.64 -21.55 -83.75
C ARG A 869 36.82 -22.50 -83.89
N THR A 870 37.24 -23.12 -82.80
CA THR A 870 38.25 -24.17 -82.80
C THR A 870 37.77 -25.42 -83.55
N GLU A 871 38.69 -26.29 -83.98
CA GLU A 871 38.38 -27.49 -84.78
C GLU A 871 37.43 -28.48 -84.07
N ASP A 872 37.39 -28.43 -82.74
CA ASP A 872 36.50 -29.25 -81.90
C ASP A 872 35.15 -28.57 -81.58
N ASP A 873 34.91 -27.37 -82.10
CA ASP A 873 33.69 -26.55 -81.93
C ASP A 873 33.38 -26.18 -80.47
N LYS A 874 34.39 -26.19 -79.59
CA LYS A 874 34.23 -25.93 -78.14
C LYS A 874 34.61 -24.53 -77.70
N GLU A 875 35.53 -23.87 -78.39
CA GLU A 875 36.05 -22.56 -78.01
C GLU A 875 36.05 -21.61 -79.20
N GLU A 876 36.03 -20.30 -78.91
CA GLU A 876 36.25 -19.28 -79.93
C GLU A 876 37.73 -19.19 -80.30
N LYS A 877 38.00 -19.23 -81.60
CA LYS A 877 39.34 -19.11 -82.15
C LYS A 877 39.64 -17.66 -82.52
N GLU A 878 38.68 -16.98 -83.14
CA GLU A 878 38.76 -15.58 -83.54
C GLU A 878 37.44 -14.87 -83.26
N VAL A 879 37.55 -13.62 -82.82
CA VAL A 879 36.41 -12.77 -82.46
C VAL A 879 36.56 -11.43 -83.16
N GLU A 880 35.47 -10.96 -83.76
CA GLU A 880 35.34 -9.63 -84.33
C GLU A 880 34.91 -8.65 -83.24
N ILE A 881 35.73 -7.64 -82.96
CA ILE A 881 35.41 -6.53 -82.07
C ILE A 881 34.76 -5.41 -82.91
N LEU A 882 33.63 -4.89 -82.43
CA LEU A 882 32.86 -3.83 -83.10
C LEU A 882 33.15 -2.44 -82.52
N ALA A 883 33.79 -2.36 -81.34
CA ALA A 883 34.04 -1.14 -80.60
C ALA A 883 35.10 -0.23 -81.26
N GLU A 884 34.81 1.06 -81.36
CA GLU A 884 35.71 2.12 -81.83
C GLU A 884 35.94 3.13 -80.70
N GLY A 885 37.16 3.67 -80.59
CA GLY A 885 37.48 4.73 -79.61
C GLY A 885 37.59 4.23 -78.16
N VAL A 886 38.00 2.97 -77.97
CA VAL A 886 38.20 2.34 -76.66
C VAL A 886 39.28 3.08 -75.89
N GLN A 887 39.02 3.39 -74.63
CA GLN A 887 40.00 4.07 -73.77
C GLN A 887 40.78 3.07 -72.91
N GLU A 888 42.04 3.37 -72.60
CA GLU A 888 42.79 2.60 -71.61
C GLU A 888 42.11 2.67 -70.22
N GLY A 889 42.05 1.53 -69.53
CA GLY A 889 41.40 1.41 -68.22
C GLY A 889 39.89 1.15 -68.28
N GLU A 890 39.30 1.09 -69.48
CA GLU A 890 37.87 0.84 -69.65
C GLU A 890 37.49 -0.57 -69.19
N ASN A 891 36.37 -0.65 -68.44
CA ASN A 891 35.82 -1.88 -67.85
C ASN A 891 36.78 -2.64 -66.91
N ILE A 892 37.71 -1.93 -66.26
CA ILE A 892 38.65 -2.51 -65.30
C ILE A 892 38.43 -1.94 -63.90
N ARG A 893 38.46 -2.82 -62.90
CA ARG A 893 38.66 -2.44 -61.50
C ARG A 893 40.14 -2.49 -61.17
N GLU A 894 40.72 -1.32 -60.94
CA GLU A 894 42.12 -1.20 -60.54
C GLU A 894 42.33 -1.70 -59.11
N VAL A 895 43.57 -2.05 -58.77
CA VAL A 895 43.93 -2.57 -57.44
C VAL A 895 43.55 -1.53 -56.37
N GLY A 896 42.76 -1.97 -55.39
CA GLY A 896 42.29 -1.13 -54.29
C GLY A 896 41.28 -0.06 -54.69
N SER A 897 40.62 -0.18 -55.86
CA SER A 897 39.61 0.77 -56.34
C SER A 897 38.41 0.91 -55.40
N ASP A 898 38.02 -0.18 -54.72
CA ASP A 898 36.89 -0.18 -53.79
C ASP A 898 37.38 0.19 -52.40
N VAL A 899 38.44 -0.50 -51.94
CA VAL A 899 39.08 -0.24 -50.65
C VAL A 899 40.58 -0.38 -50.82
N LYS A 900 41.31 0.70 -50.51
CA LYS A 900 42.76 0.69 -50.51
C LYS A 900 43.31 0.19 -49.17
N GLN A 901 44.37 -0.60 -49.21
CA GLN A 901 45.08 -1.09 -48.03
C GLN A 901 45.44 0.08 -47.07
N GLY A 902 45.25 -0.14 -45.78
CA GLY A 902 45.55 0.84 -44.73
C GLY A 902 44.47 1.92 -44.51
N THR A 903 43.46 2.00 -45.38
CA THR A 903 42.32 2.90 -45.22
C THR A 903 41.49 2.49 -44.00
N VAL A 904 41.01 3.48 -43.23
CA VAL A 904 40.06 3.22 -42.12
C VAL A 904 38.70 2.89 -42.71
N ILE A 905 38.24 1.66 -42.52
CA ILE A 905 36.97 1.15 -43.08
C ILE A 905 35.82 1.24 -42.09
N LEU A 906 36.12 1.16 -40.79
CA LEU A 906 35.18 1.33 -39.68
C LEU A 906 35.91 2.09 -38.56
N ARG A 907 35.19 2.95 -37.85
CA ARG A 907 35.74 3.78 -36.76
C ARG A 907 35.43 3.18 -35.40
N ALA A 908 36.24 3.55 -34.40
CA ALA A 908 35.90 3.31 -33.01
C ALA A 908 34.55 3.98 -32.69
N GLY A 909 33.64 3.22 -32.06
CA GLY A 909 32.27 3.63 -31.79
C GLY A 909 31.24 3.17 -32.82
N ASP A 910 31.65 2.66 -34.00
CA ASP A 910 30.72 2.10 -34.96
C ASP A 910 30.14 0.78 -34.42
N GLN A 911 28.82 0.61 -34.56
CA GLN A 911 28.12 -0.61 -34.17
C GLN A 911 28.00 -1.56 -35.37
N VAL A 912 28.35 -2.82 -35.17
CA VAL A 912 28.15 -3.88 -36.15
C VAL A 912 26.66 -4.21 -36.23
N SER A 913 26.01 -3.88 -37.33
CA SER A 913 24.56 -4.00 -37.46
C SER A 913 24.11 -5.42 -37.83
N ALA A 914 22.84 -5.72 -37.56
CA ALA A 914 22.21 -6.94 -38.04
C ALA A 914 21.91 -6.93 -39.56
N VAL A 915 22.09 -5.79 -40.23
CA VAL A 915 21.99 -5.68 -41.70
C VAL A 915 23.16 -6.41 -42.39
N GLY A 916 24.30 -6.52 -41.70
CA GLY A 916 25.45 -7.35 -42.11
C GLY A 916 26.49 -6.62 -42.96
N GLY A 917 26.30 -5.33 -43.26
CA GLY A 917 27.23 -4.54 -44.07
C GLY A 917 28.64 -4.45 -43.46
N GLU A 918 28.73 -4.19 -42.15
CA GLU A 918 30.01 -4.06 -41.46
C GLU A 918 30.79 -5.39 -41.43
N ILE A 919 30.10 -6.51 -41.19
CA ILE A 919 30.72 -7.85 -41.21
C ILE A 919 31.23 -8.19 -42.61
N GLY A 920 30.42 -7.92 -43.64
CA GLY A 920 30.82 -8.13 -45.03
C GLY A 920 32.06 -7.34 -45.41
N LEU A 921 32.12 -6.07 -44.98
CA LEU A 921 33.28 -5.21 -45.22
C LEU A 921 34.54 -5.72 -44.51
N LEU A 922 34.45 -6.08 -43.22
CA LEU A 922 35.55 -6.66 -42.45
C LEU A 922 36.09 -7.94 -43.09
N ALA A 923 35.19 -8.83 -43.53
CA ALA A 923 35.55 -10.07 -44.20
C ALA A 923 36.21 -9.82 -45.56
N ALA A 924 35.71 -8.85 -46.34
CA ALA A 924 36.22 -8.54 -47.68
C ALA A 924 37.68 -8.05 -47.66
N VAL A 925 38.11 -7.38 -46.59
CA VAL A 925 39.49 -6.87 -46.43
C VAL A 925 40.40 -7.79 -45.61
N GLY A 926 39.97 -9.02 -45.32
CA GLY A 926 40.78 -10.00 -44.59
C GLY A 926 41.00 -9.69 -43.11
N VAL A 927 40.07 -8.97 -42.45
CA VAL A 927 40.15 -8.73 -41.00
C VAL A 927 39.52 -9.91 -40.25
N ALA A 928 40.35 -10.67 -39.53
CA ALA A 928 39.91 -11.86 -38.78
C ALA A 928 39.48 -11.57 -37.33
N GLU A 929 40.04 -10.53 -36.72
CA GLU A 929 39.77 -10.16 -35.32
C GLU A 929 39.70 -8.63 -35.16
N VAL A 930 38.83 -8.18 -34.26
CA VAL A 930 38.64 -6.77 -33.95
C VAL A 930 38.52 -6.56 -32.43
N GLN A 931 38.91 -5.38 -31.95
CA GLN A 931 38.64 -4.97 -30.58
C GLN A 931 37.25 -4.33 -30.50
N VAL A 932 36.42 -4.85 -29.60
CA VAL A 932 35.07 -4.37 -29.33
C VAL A 932 34.88 -4.11 -27.84
N TYR A 933 33.89 -3.30 -27.51
CA TYR A 933 33.42 -3.19 -26.13
C TYR A 933 32.66 -4.46 -25.73
N ARG A 934 33.05 -5.03 -24.59
CA ARG A 934 32.43 -6.22 -24.00
C ARG A 934 31.00 -5.87 -23.57
N ARG A 935 30.05 -6.75 -23.90
CA ARG A 935 28.70 -6.66 -23.36
C ARG A 935 28.66 -7.11 -21.90
N PRO A 936 27.99 -6.35 -21.01
CA PRO A 936 27.80 -6.75 -19.62
C PRO A 936 26.87 -7.96 -19.51
N VAL A 937 27.15 -8.82 -18.54
CA VAL A 937 26.25 -9.90 -18.12
C VAL A 937 25.29 -9.38 -17.04
N ILE A 938 24.00 -9.66 -17.21
CA ILE A 938 22.94 -9.13 -16.33
C ILE A 938 22.42 -10.23 -15.43
N GLY A 939 22.30 -9.99 -14.13
CA GLY A 939 21.58 -10.86 -13.20
C GLY A 939 20.21 -10.31 -12.88
N VAL A 940 19.14 -11.09 -13.01
CA VAL A 940 17.76 -10.67 -12.68
C VAL A 940 17.22 -11.49 -11.52
N LEU A 941 16.80 -10.81 -10.45
CA LEU A 941 16.29 -11.39 -9.21
C LEU A 941 14.93 -10.77 -8.85
N SER A 942 13.96 -11.57 -8.44
CA SER A 942 12.73 -11.06 -7.81
C SER A 942 12.78 -11.25 -6.30
N THR A 943 12.15 -10.35 -5.55
CA THR A 943 12.04 -10.43 -4.08
C THR A 943 10.58 -10.28 -3.66
N GLY A 944 10.21 -10.96 -2.59
CA GLY A 944 8.85 -10.94 -2.03
C GLY A 944 8.41 -12.33 -1.59
N ASP A 945 7.95 -12.44 -0.33
CA ASP A 945 7.42 -13.70 0.22
C ASP A 945 6.04 -14.05 -0.38
N GLU A 946 5.38 -13.08 -1.03
CA GLU A 946 4.16 -13.26 -1.82
C GLU A 946 4.41 -13.85 -3.22
N ILE A 947 5.65 -13.80 -3.70
CA ILE A 947 6.00 -14.11 -5.09
C ILE A 947 6.23 -15.60 -5.28
N VAL A 948 5.57 -16.18 -6.28
CA VAL A 948 5.73 -17.59 -6.67
C VAL A 948 6.10 -17.69 -8.13
N ASP A 949 6.82 -18.75 -8.53
CA ASP A 949 7.17 -18.94 -9.93
C ASP A 949 5.94 -18.96 -10.85
N HIS A 950 6.06 -18.32 -12.00
CA HIS A 950 4.98 -18.20 -12.98
C HIS A 950 4.48 -19.54 -13.54
N ASP A 951 5.35 -20.55 -13.58
CA ASP A 951 5.08 -21.89 -14.05
C ASP A 951 4.76 -22.89 -12.92
N ARG A 952 4.69 -22.42 -11.66
CA ARG A 952 4.33 -23.26 -10.52
C ARG A 952 2.93 -23.88 -10.76
N PRO A 953 2.82 -25.22 -10.75
CA PRO A 953 1.55 -25.89 -10.98
C PRO A 953 0.57 -25.65 -9.81
N GLY A 954 -0.73 -25.65 -10.11
CA GLY A 954 -1.81 -25.49 -9.14
C GLY A 954 -2.28 -24.04 -8.94
N ASP A 955 -3.26 -23.89 -8.06
CA ASP A 955 -3.87 -22.59 -7.74
C ASP A 955 -2.98 -21.74 -6.84
N LEU A 956 -3.24 -20.43 -6.85
CA LEU A 956 -2.62 -19.49 -5.91
C LEU A 956 -3.27 -19.63 -4.54
N ARG A 957 -2.45 -19.61 -3.48
CA ARG A 957 -2.94 -19.45 -2.12
C ARG A 957 -3.25 -17.98 -1.87
N LEU A 958 -4.06 -17.72 -0.85
CA LEU A 958 -4.39 -16.37 -0.45
C LEU A 958 -3.10 -15.57 -0.17
N GLY A 959 -2.97 -14.41 -0.84
CA GLY A 959 -1.80 -13.54 -0.73
C GLY A 959 -0.66 -13.85 -1.71
N GLU A 960 -0.69 -14.98 -2.43
CA GLU A 960 0.34 -15.28 -3.43
C GLU A 960 0.04 -14.62 -4.78
N VAL A 961 1.10 -14.17 -5.46
CA VAL A 961 1.04 -13.69 -6.85
C VAL A 961 2.17 -14.32 -7.67
N ARG A 962 1.90 -14.55 -8.96
CA ARG A 962 2.91 -15.12 -9.88
C ARG A 962 3.94 -14.07 -10.27
N ASP A 963 5.21 -14.48 -10.31
CA ASP A 963 6.31 -13.64 -10.76
C ASP A 963 6.21 -13.33 -12.25
N THR A 964 5.75 -12.13 -12.57
CA THR A 964 5.69 -11.64 -13.96
C THR A 964 6.90 -10.80 -14.35
N ASN A 965 7.63 -10.25 -13.38
CA ASN A 965 8.63 -9.22 -13.67
C ASN A 965 9.92 -9.84 -14.17
N ARG A 966 10.43 -10.84 -13.48
CA ARG A 966 11.66 -11.53 -13.87
C ARG A 966 11.61 -12.09 -15.28
N PRO A 967 10.60 -12.90 -15.70
CA PRO A 967 10.53 -13.38 -17.08
C PRO A 967 10.38 -12.23 -18.09
N THR A 968 9.66 -11.16 -17.75
CA THR A 968 9.51 -9.98 -18.61
C THR A 968 10.84 -9.25 -18.82
N LEU A 969 11.60 -9.01 -17.75
CA LEU A 969 12.89 -8.31 -17.80
C LEU A 969 13.97 -9.15 -18.48
N ILE A 970 14.01 -10.46 -18.22
CA ILE A 970 14.89 -11.40 -18.93
C ILE A 970 14.61 -11.33 -20.43
N SER A 971 13.34 -11.37 -20.82
CA SER A 971 12.93 -11.29 -22.23
C SER A 971 13.32 -9.96 -22.86
N ALA A 972 13.09 -8.83 -22.16
CA ALA A 972 13.45 -7.50 -22.63
C ALA A 972 14.97 -7.37 -22.83
N ALA A 973 15.78 -7.74 -21.84
CA ALA A 973 17.24 -7.66 -21.91
C ALA A 973 17.84 -8.56 -23.02
N ARG A 974 17.33 -9.79 -23.18
CA ARG A 974 17.71 -10.66 -24.29
C ARG A 974 17.30 -10.10 -25.65
N GLY A 975 16.13 -9.46 -25.74
CA GLY A 975 15.67 -8.76 -26.94
C GLY A 975 16.62 -7.64 -27.39
N TRP A 976 17.32 -7.02 -26.45
CA TRP A 976 18.38 -6.03 -26.72
C TRP A 976 19.77 -6.66 -26.94
N GLY A 977 19.89 -8.00 -26.95
CA GLY A 977 21.13 -8.71 -27.26
C GLY A 977 22.10 -8.87 -26.07
N TYR A 978 21.60 -8.74 -24.84
CA TYR A 978 22.38 -8.95 -23.61
C TYR A 978 22.27 -10.38 -23.08
N GLU A 979 23.35 -10.86 -22.48
CA GLU A 979 23.36 -12.12 -21.73
C GLU A 979 22.71 -11.90 -20.35
N VAL A 980 21.83 -12.82 -19.97
CA VAL A 980 21.05 -12.71 -18.74
C VAL A 980 21.09 -14.02 -17.95
N ILE A 981 21.47 -13.90 -16.67
CA ILE A 981 21.43 -14.91 -15.65
C ILE A 981 20.13 -14.74 -14.86
N ASP A 982 19.31 -15.79 -14.85
CA ASP A 982 18.13 -15.88 -14.00
C ASP A 982 18.56 -16.27 -12.59
N LEU A 983 18.37 -15.37 -11.62
CA LEU A 983 18.76 -15.56 -10.23
C LEU A 983 17.60 -16.08 -9.37
N GLY A 984 16.41 -16.27 -9.95
CA GLY A 984 15.22 -16.77 -9.28
C GLY A 984 14.54 -15.74 -8.36
N ILE A 985 13.88 -16.26 -7.32
CA ILE A 985 13.15 -15.49 -6.31
C ILE A 985 13.90 -15.60 -4.98
N ALA A 986 14.19 -14.46 -4.34
CA ALA A 986 14.74 -14.40 -3.00
C ALA A 986 13.65 -14.06 -1.97
N SER A 987 13.71 -14.72 -0.81
CA SER A 987 12.83 -14.41 0.32
C SER A 987 13.16 -13.06 0.96
N ASP A 988 12.14 -12.40 1.51
CA ASP A 988 12.28 -11.12 2.23
C ASP A 988 12.72 -11.34 3.68
N GLN A 989 13.77 -12.14 3.86
CA GLN A 989 14.38 -12.42 5.17
C GLN A 989 15.81 -11.86 5.22
N PRO A 990 16.18 -11.12 6.29
CA PRO A 990 17.54 -10.65 6.48
C PRO A 990 18.54 -11.82 6.39
N GLY A 991 19.65 -11.64 5.68
CA GLY A 991 20.65 -12.68 5.43
C GLY A 991 20.43 -13.45 4.12
N THR A 992 19.23 -14.01 3.88
CA THR A 992 18.95 -14.74 2.62
C THR A 992 19.06 -13.83 1.40
N LEU A 993 18.46 -12.64 1.48
CA LEU A 993 18.56 -11.61 0.44
C LEU A 993 20.00 -11.12 0.26
N GLU A 994 20.77 -10.99 1.34
CA GLU A 994 22.19 -10.62 1.29
C GLU A 994 23.00 -11.68 0.53
N GLU A 995 22.83 -12.96 0.87
CA GLU A 995 23.52 -14.07 0.22
C GLU A 995 23.18 -14.15 -1.27
N ALA A 996 21.90 -13.99 -1.61
CA ALA A 996 21.44 -13.94 -3.00
C ALA A 996 22.11 -12.79 -3.78
N LEU A 997 22.12 -11.58 -3.23
CA LEU A 997 22.75 -10.42 -3.87
C LEU A 997 24.28 -10.58 -3.98
N ARG A 998 24.96 -11.11 -2.96
CA ARG A 998 26.39 -11.42 -3.05
C ARG A 998 26.67 -12.49 -4.11
N GLY A 999 25.81 -13.50 -4.22
CA GLY A 999 25.87 -14.53 -5.26
C GLY A 999 25.70 -13.95 -6.66
N ALA A 1000 24.75 -13.06 -6.83
CA ALA A 1000 24.47 -12.33 -8.07
C ALA A 1000 25.67 -11.48 -8.50
N LEU A 1001 26.20 -10.67 -7.58
CA LEU A 1001 27.34 -9.78 -7.83
C LEU A 1001 28.65 -10.51 -8.19
N ARG A 1002 28.78 -11.81 -7.87
CA ARG A 1002 29.93 -12.62 -8.31
C ARG A 1002 29.82 -13.05 -9.77
N GLN A 1003 28.60 -13.20 -10.29
CA GLN A 1003 28.33 -13.82 -11.59
C GLN A 1003 27.93 -12.81 -12.67
N ALA A 1004 27.31 -11.69 -12.27
CA ALA A 1004 26.83 -10.64 -13.17
C ALA A 1004 27.63 -9.34 -13.02
N ASP A 1005 27.69 -8.54 -14.08
CA ASP A 1005 28.29 -7.20 -14.10
C ASP A 1005 27.30 -6.14 -13.60
N LEU A 1006 26.00 -6.37 -13.84
CA LEU A 1006 24.88 -5.55 -13.38
C LEU A 1006 23.81 -6.46 -12.78
N VAL A 1007 23.23 -6.06 -11.64
CA VAL A 1007 22.12 -6.79 -11.01
C VAL A 1007 20.85 -5.96 -11.05
N ILE A 1008 19.75 -6.59 -11.47
CA ILE A 1008 18.39 -6.04 -11.46
C ILE A 1008 17.59 -6.79 -10.41
N THR A 1009 16.97 -6.06 -9.49
CA THR A 1009 16.02 -6.62 -8.54
C THR A 1009 14.62 -6.06 -8.79
N THR A 1010 13.58 -6.81 -8.46
CA THR A 1010 12.18 -6.35 -8.55
C THR A 1010 11.42 -6.70 -7.27
N GLY A 1011 10.64 -5.76 -6.74
CA GLY A 1011 10.01 -5.93 -5.42
C GLY A 1011 10.89 -5.32 -4.31
N GLY A 1012 10.33 -5.09 -3.12
CA GLY A 1012 11.12 -4.62 -1.97
C GLY A 1012 11.85 -3.27 -2.14
N VAL A 1013 11.30 -2.32 -2.90
CA VAL A 1013 11.86 -0.95 -3.11
C VAL A 1013 11.02 0.23 -2.61
N SER A 1014 9.93 -0.02 -1.91
CA SER A 1014 9.02 1.00 -1.37
C SER A 1014 9.47 1.51 0.01
N MET A 1015 8.52 1.75 0.93
CA MET A 1015 8.73 2.13 2.33
C MET A 1015 8.14 1.09 3.30
N GLY A 1016 7.85 -0.12 2.81
CA GLY A 1016 7.20 -1.19 3.56
C GLY A 1016 8.10 -1.84 4.62
N GLU A 1017 7.47 -2.62 5.50
CA GLU A 1017 8.17 -3.38 6.54
C GLU A 1017 9.16 -4.41 5.99
N LEU A 1018 8.82 -5.01 4.86
CA LEU A 1018 9.60 -6.03 4.18
C LEU A 1018 10.57 -5.43 3.13
N ASP A 1019 10.75 -4.11 3.12
CA ASP A 1019 11.62 -3.40 2.16
C ASP A 1019 13.11 -3.52 2.49
N LEU A 1020 13.65 -4.74 2.39
CA LEU A 1020 14.99 -5.06 2.86
C LEU A 1020 16.11 -4.72 1.86
N LEU A 1021 15.80 -4.36 0.61
CA LEU A 1021 16.83 -4.10 -0.41
C LEU A 1021 17.71 -2.90 -0.08
N LYS A 1022 17.13 -1.72 0.19
CA LYS A 1022 17.93 -0.52 0.47
C LYS A 1022 18.81 -0.68 1.72
N PRO A 1023 18.29 -1.22 2.84
CA PRO A 1023 19.11 -1.56 4.00
C PRO A 1023 20.21 -2.57 3.68
N THR A 1024 19.91 -3.62 2.92
CA THR A 1024 20.91 -4.65 2.55
C THR A 1024 22.02 -4.05 1.69
N ILE A 1025 21.68 -3.20 0.72
CA ILE A 1025 22.68 -2.52 -0.13
C ILE A 1025 23.59 -1.63 0.71
N GLU A 1026 23.05 -0.73 1.54
CA GLU A 1026 23.86 0.21 2.30
C GLU A 1026 24.64 -0.45 3.45
N ARG A 1027 23.97 -1.30 4.24
CA ARG A 1027 24.50 -1.80 5.51
C ARG A 1027 25.30 -3.08 5.37
N SER A 1028 24.78 -4.05 4.60
CA SER A 1028 25.41 -5.36 4.44
C SER A 1028 26.44 -5.37 3.30
N LEU A 1029 26.08 -4.80 2.15
CA LEU A 1029 26.95 -4.82 0.97
C LEU A 1029 27.96 -3.66 0.95
N GLY A 1030 27.77 -2.63 1.79
CA GLY A 1030 28.60 -1.43 1.80
C GLY A 1030 28.47 -0.61 0.51
N GLY A 1031 27.32 -0.72 -0.15
CA GLY A 1031 26.99 0.01 -1.37
C GLY A 1031 26.47 1.41 -1.12
N THR A 1032 26.55 2.23 -2.15
CA THR A 1032 26.05 3.61 -2.16
C THR A 1032 24.79 3.69 -2.99
N ILE A 1033 23.67 4.07 -2.38
CA ILE A 1033 22.44 4.40 -3.11
C ILE A 1033 22.53 5.84 -3.61
N HIS A 1034 22.52 6.01 -4.92
CA HIS A 1034 22.61 7.33 -5.57
C HIS A 1034 21.25 8.03 -5.59
N PHE A 1035 20.19 7.28 -5.87
CA PHE A 1035 18.81 7.71 -5.70
C PHE A 1035 17.89 6.54 -5.39
N GLY A 1036 16.77 6.82 -4.71
CA GLY A 1036 15.74 5.83 -4.36
C GLY A 1036 14.32 6.24 -4.73
N ARG A 1037 14.13 7.43 -5.35
CA ARG A 1037 12.84 7.92 -5.82
C ARG A 1037 13.02 8.82 -7.04
N VAL A 1038 12.12 8.66 -8.02
CA VAL A 1038 12.10 9.46 -9.25
C VAL A 1038 10.70 10.04 -9.49
N ALA A 1039 10.62 11.31 -9.87
CA ALA A 1039 9.41 12.05 -10.19
C ALA A 1039 8.89 11.61 -11.58
N MET A 1040 8.22 10.46 -11.62
CA MET A 1040 7.65 9.91 -12.85
C MET A 1040 6.45 9.00 -12.57
N LYS A 1041 5.69 8.71 -13.63
CA LYS A 1041 4.61 7.74 -13.63
C LYS A 1041 4.67 6.84 -14.88
N PRO A 1042 4.54 5.52 -14.74
CA PRO A 1042 4.81 4.75 -13.52
C PRO A 1042 6.32 4.72 -13.21
N GLY A 1043 6.72 4.28 -12.00
CA GLY A 1043 8.15 4.08 -11.70
C GLY A 1043 8.73 4.81 -10.48
N LYS A 1044 7.90 5.51 -9.69
CA LYS A 1044 8.34 6.36 -8.56
C LYS A 1044 9.41 5.73 -7.64
N PRO A 1045 9.30 4.47 -7.13
CA PRO A 1045 10.24 3.94 -6.16
C PRO A 1045 11.50 3.28 -6.77
N THR A 1046 11.89 3.65 -7.99
CA THR A 1046 13.11 3.10 -8.63
C THR A 1046 14.35 3.52 -7.86
N THR A 1047 15.23 2.55 -7.59
CA THR A 1047 16.50 2.76 -6.87
C THR A 1047 17.68 2.38 -7.75
N PHE A 1048 18.73 3.19 -7.71
CA PHE A 1048 20.01 2.93 -8.38
C PHE A 1048 21.15 3.06 -7.38
N ALA A 1049 22.04 2.06 -7.38
CA ALA A 1049 23.13 1.97 -6.43
C ALA A 1049 24.40 1.39 -7.08
N THR A 1050 25.53 1.68 -6.45
CA THR A 1050 26.82 1.04 -6.75
C THR A 1050 27.33 0.27 -5.54
N VAL A 1051 27.81 -0.95 -5.73
CA VAL A 1051 28.35 -1.81 -4.69
C VAL A 1051 29.83 -2.10 -4.96
N PRO A 1052 30.73 -1.83 -4.00
CA PRO A 1052 32.12 -2.24 -4.12
C PRO A 1052 32.24 -3.75 -3.94
N VAL A 1053 32.82 -4.43 -4.93
CA VAL A 1053 33.07 -5.88 -4.90
C VAL A 1053 34.53 -6.16 -5.24
N LYS A 1054 35.02 -7.34 -4.83
CA LYS A 1054 36.31 -7.84 -5.32
C LYS A 1054 36.04 -8.70 -6.54
N ASP A 1055 36.76 -8.46 -7.62
CA ASP A 1055 36.74 -9.33 -8.79
C ASP A 1055 37.56 -10.62 -8.53
N ASN A 1056 37.61 -11.49 -9.54
CA ASN A 1056 38.37 -12.75 -9.46
C ASN A 1056 39.89 -12.52 -9.36
N ALA A 1057 40.39 -11.34 -9.73
CA ALA A 1057 41.79 -10.95 -9.56
C ALA A 1057 42.07 -10.36 -8.16
N GLY A 1058 41.04 -10.16 -7.33
CA GLY A 1058 41.12 -9.57 -6.01
C GLY A 1058 41.11 -8.04 -6.00
N GLU A 1059 40.96 -7.41 -7.17
CA GLU A 1059 40.87 -5.96 -7.33
C GLU A 1059 39.49 -5.46 -6.92
N ARG A 1060 39.44 -4.28 -6.30
CA ARG A 1060 38.17 -3.66 -5.92
C ARG A 1060 37.57 -2.98 -7.14
N VAL A 1061 36.45 -3.54 -7.62
CA VAL A 1061 35.64 -2.97 -8.70
C VAL A 1061 34.28 -2.55 -8.17
N SER A 1062 33.67 -1.56 -8.81
CA SER A 1062 32.31 -1.12 -8.48
C SER A 1062 31.33 -1.76 -9.47
N LYS A 1063 30.28 -2.40 -8.96
CA LYS A 1063 29.19 -2.96 -9.77
C LYS A 1063 27.89 -2.21 -9.51
N VAL A 1064 27.02 -2.17 -10.51
CA VAL A 1064 25.76 -1.43 -10.46
C VAL A 1064 24.59 -2.35 -10.11
N ILE A 1065 23.68 -1.84 -9.29
CA ILE A 1065 22.43 -2.48 -8.92
C ILE A 1065 21.28 -1.54 -9.25
N PHE A 1066 20.27 -2.06 -9.94
CA PHE A 1066 18.99 -1.41 -10.15
C PHE A 1066 17.92 -2.16 -9.39
N SER A 1067 17.20 -1.48 -8.50
CA SER A 1067 16.04 -2.06 -7.84
C SER A 1067 14.78 -1.40 -8.38
N LEU A 1068 14.02 -2.18 -9.13
CA LEU A 1068 12.83 -1.74 -9.87
C LEU A 1068 11.56 -2.00 -9.06
N PRO A 1069 10.47 -1.23 -9.29
CA PRO A 1069 9.21 -1.42 -8.59
C PRO A 1069 8.60 -2.82 -8.84
N GLY A 1070 7.90 -3.37 -7.84
CA GLY A 1070 7.21 -4.65 -7.94
C GLY A 1070 6.04 -4.67 -8.94
N ASN A 1071 5.50 -3.51 -9.30
CA ASN A 1071 4.41 -3.41 -10.28
C ASN A 1071 4.93 -3.68 -11.71
N PRO A 1072 4.32 -4.60 -12.49
CA PRO A 1072 4.91 -5.07 -13.74
C PRO A 1072 5.13 -4.03 -14.83
N ALA A 1073 4.15 -3.14 -15.05
CA ALA A 1073 4.32 -2.09 -16.05
C ALA A 1073 5.38 -1.06 -15.61
N SER A 1074 5.53 -0.84 -14.30
CA SER A 1074 6.59 0.02 -13.76
C SER A 1074 7.98 -0.58 -13.99
N ALA A 1075 8.15 -1.89 -13.73
CA ALA A 1075 9.42 -2.59 -13.91
C ALA A 1075 9.91 -2.50 -15.36
N LEU A 1076 9.04 -2.76 -16.34
CA LEU A 1076 9.44 -2.70 -17.75
C LEU A 1076 9.73 -1.27 -18.25
N VAL A 1077 8.94 -0.28 -17.81
CA VAL A 1077 9.18 1.13 -18.15
C VAL A 1077 10.52 1.60 -17.58
N THR A 1078 10.79 1.30 -16.31
CA THR A 1078 12.02 1.71 -15.62
C THR A 1078 13.25 0.95 -16.12
N PHE A 1079 13.10 -0.29 -16.58
CA PHE A 1079 14.15 -1.01 -17.31
C PHE A 1079 14.60 -0.23 -18.56
N HIS A 1080 13.65 0.13 -19.44
CA HIS A 1080 13.99 0.83 -20.67
C HIS A 1080 14.50 2.26 -20.43
N LEU A 1081 13.98 2.94 -19.40
CA LEU A 1081 14.37 4.30 -19.09
C LEU A 1081 15.69 4.41 -18.35
N PHE A 1082 16.08 3.44 -17.52
CA PHE A 1082 17.24 3.57 -16.62
C PHE A 1082 18.28 2.48 -16.80
N VAL A 1083 17.84 1.22 -16.83
CA VAL A 1083 18.76 0.07 -16.93
C VAL A 1083 19.38 0.00 -18.32
N LEU A 1084 18.57 0.11 -19.37
CA LEU A 1084 19.04 0.05 -20.76
C LEU A 1084 20.09 1.12 -21.10
N PRO A 1085 19.93 2.41 -20.75
CA PRO A 1085 20.99 3.40 -20.93
C PRO A 1085 22.32 3.01 -20.24
N SER A 1086 22.26 2.45 -19.03
CA SER A 1086 23.45 1.97 -18.31
C SER A 1086 24.13 0.82 -19.06
N LEU A 1087 23.35 -0.15 -19.54
CA LEU A 1087 23.85 -1.28 -20.33
C LEU A 1087 24.48 -0.84 -21.66
N GLN A 1088 23.85 0.12 -22.34
CA GLN A 1088 24.35 0.69 -23.59
C GLN A 1088 25.67 1.43 -23.37
N GLN A 1089 25.79 2.21 -22.30
CA GLN A 1089 27.05 2.85 -21.90
C GLN A 1089 28.16 1.82 -21.62
N MET A 1090 27.86 0.76 -20.86
CA MET A 1090 28.81 -0.34 -20.60
C MET A 1090 29.18 -1.13 -21.86
N SER A 1091 28.41 -0.99 -22.94
CA SER A 1091 28.66 -1.61 -24.25
C SER A 1091 29.23 -0.64 -25.29
N GLY A 1092 29.54 0.60 -24.89
CA GLY A 1092 30.07 1.63 -25.79
C GLY A 1092 29.06 2.26 -26.76
N ILE A 1093 27.77 1.96 -26.64
CA ILE A 1093 26.72 2.54 -27.49
C ILE A 1093 26.50 4.00 -27.11
N THR A 1094 26.55 4.90 -28.10
CA THR A 1094 26.39 6.35 -27.90
C THR A 1094 25.49 6.96 -28.99
N PRO A 1095 24.51 7.82 -28.63
CA PRO A 1095 24.09 8.16 -27.27
C PRO A 1095 23.34 6.99 -26.59
N PRO A 1096 23.47 6.81 -25.26
CA PRO A 1096 22.68 5.82 -24.53
C PRO A 1096 21.23 6.29 -24.35
N GLY A 1097 20.32 5.32 -24.32
CA GLY A 1097 18.87 5.47 -24.18
C GLY A 1097 18.08 4.99 -25.41
N LEU A 1098 16.76 5.06 -25.29
CA LEU A 1098 15.85 4.83 -26.41
C LEU A 1098 15.88 6.02 -27.38
N THR A 1099 15.71 5.72 -28.67
CA THR A 1099 15.57 6.75 -29.70
C THR A 1099 14.32 7.58 -29.44
N ARG A 1100 14.50 8.90 -29.38
CA ARG A 1100 13.43 9.89 -29.26
C ARG A 1100 12.91 10.25 -30.66
N VAL A 1101 11.61 10.14 -30.88
CA VAL A 1101 10.98 10.54 -32.14
C VAL A 1101 9.73 11.38 -31.87
N PRO A 1102 9.51 12.47 -32.63
CA PRO A 1102 8.27 13.23 -32.56
C PRO A 1102 7.14 12.44 -33.21
N VAL A 1103 6.00 12.33 -32.51
CA VAL A 1103 4.81 11.62 -32.97
C VAL A 1103 3.56 12.47 -32.80
N VAL A 1104 2.54 12.20 -33.60
CA VAL A 1104 1.24 12.87 -33.54
C VAL A 1104 0.23 12.01 -32.79
N LEU A 1105 -0.40 12.56 -31.75
CA LEU A 1105 -1.41 11.84 -30.97
C LEU A 1105 -2.66 11.53 -31.82
N SER A 1106 -3.11 10.28 -31.81
CA SER A 1106 -4.28 9.81 -32.57
C SER A 1106 -5.64 10.11 -31.91
N HIS A 1107 -5.64 10.44 -30.62
CA HIS A 1107 -6.78 10.77 -29.76
C HIS A 1107 -6.28 11.61 -28.57
N ASP A 1108 -7.20 12.07 -27.73
CA ASP A 1108 -6.87 12.91 -26.58
C ASP A 1108 -6.21 12.10 -25.45
N PHE A 1109 -5.29 12.72 -24.72
CA PHE A 1109 -4.59 12.11 -23.58
C PHE A 1109 -4.80 12.93 -22.32
N VAL A 1110 -5.33 12.31 -21.27
CA VAL A 1110 -5.41 12.91 -19.94
C VAL A 1110 -4.03 12.90 -19.29
N LEU A 1111 -3.58 14.06 -18.80
CA LEU A 1111 -2.30 14.22 -18.13
C LEU A 1111 -2.41 13.97 -16.63
N ASP A 1112 -1.32 13.50 -16.02
CA ASP A 1112 -1.20 13.48 -14.56
C ASP A 1112 -0.92 14.90 -14.05
N LYS A 1113 -1.67 15.34 -13.04
CA LYS A 1113 -1.58 16.71 -12.49
C LYS A 1113 -0.20 17.03 -11.92
N SER A 1114 0.54 16.02 -11.45
CA SER A 1114 1.68 16.20 -10.54
C SER A 1114 3.02 15.69 -11.09
N ARG A 1115 3.01 14.74 -12.02
CA ARG A 1115 4.22 14.02 -12.46
C ARG A 1115 4.22 13.79 -13.96
N PRO A 1116 5.41 13.82 -14.61
CA PRO A 1116 5.50 13.39 -16.00
C PRO A 1116 5.15 11.91 -16.13
N GLU A 1117 4.46 11.56 -17.21
CA GLU A 1117 3.96 10.22 -17.48
C GLU A 1117 4.68 9.61 -18.70
N TYR A 1118 5.18 8.38 -18.54
CA TYR A 1118 5.74 7.54 -19.59
C TYR A 1118 4.69 6.52 -20.00
N HIS A 1119 3.85 6.96 -20.93
CA HIS A 1119 2.62 6.26 -21.31
C HIS A 1119 2.91 5.20 -22.37
N ARG A 1120 2.46 3.96 -22.16
CA ARG A 1120 2.71 2.88 -23.12
C ARG A 1120 1.84 3.05 -24.35
N ALA A 1121 2.47 3.13 -25.51
CA ALA A 1121 1.81 3.44 -26.77
C ALA A 1121 2.24 2.51 -27.91
N ILE A 1122 1.41 2.51 -28.94
CA ILE A 1122 1.71 1.94 -30.24
C ILE A 1122 1.96 3.11 -31.20
N VAL A 1123 3.17 3.19 -31.71
CA VAL A 1123 3.58 4.11 -32.78
C VAL A 1123 3.51 3.37 -34.10
N SER A 1124 2.70 3.89 -35.02
CA SER A 1124 2.59 3.43 -36.39
C SER A 1124 2.82 4.57 -37.39
N VAL A 1125 3.14 4.21 -38.63
CA VAL A 1125 3.15 5.13 -39.77
C VAL A 1125 1.76 5.10 -40.40
N ASN A 1126 1.08 6.24 -40.43
CA ASN A 1126 -0.21 6.37 -41.11
C ASN A 1126 -0.04 6.44 -42.63
N LYS A 1127 -1.16 6.48 -43.37
CA LYS A 1127 -1.17 6.52 -44.85
C LYS A 1127 -0.46 7.74 -45.45
N GLU A 1128 -0.39 8.83 -44.70
CA GLU A 1128 0.28 10.06 -45.08
C GLU A 1128 1.79 10.05 -44.77
N GLY A 1129 2.33 8.95 -44.23
CA GLY A 1129 3.74 8.81 -43.88
C GLY A 1129 4.13 9.49 -42.55
N VAL A 1130 3.15 9.89 -41.73
CA VAL A 1130 3.35 10.54 -40.44
C VAL A 1130 3.32 9.51 -39.31
N LEU A 1131 4.24 9.62 -38.38
CA LEU A 1131 4.25 8.82 -37.17
C LEU A 1131 3.09 9.24 -36.25
N SER A 1132 2.14 8.33 -36.05
CA SER A 1132 1.02 8.50 -35.15
C SER A 1132 1.16 7.59 -33.93
N ALA A 1133 0.74 8.08 -32.76
CA ALA A 1133 0.76 7.32 -31.52
C ALA A 1133 -0.66 7.08 -30.99
N ALA A 1134 -0.94 5.83 -30.63
CA ALA A 1134 -2.17 5.40 -29.99
C ALA A 1134 -1.87 4.79 -28.60
N SER A 1135 -2.77 5.00 -27.64
CA SER A 1135 -2.66 4.44 -26.30
C SER A 1135 -2.88 2.94 -26.38
N THR A 1136 -2.23 2.21 -25.49
CA THR A 1136 -2.51 0.79 -25.26
C THR A 1136 -3.75 0.56 -24.37
N GLY A 1137 -4.47 1.63 -24.00
CA GLY A 1137 -5.64 1.58 -23.13
C GLY A 1137 -5.27 1.80 -21.66
N GLY A 1138 -5.90 1.07 -20.74
CA GLY A 1138 -5.76 1.29 -19.30
C GLY A 1138 -4.30 1.26 -18.79
N GLN A 1139 -3.82 2.40 -18.27
CA GLN A 1139 -2.41 2.59 -17.87
C GLN A 1139 -2.09 2.27 -16.41
N ARG A 1140 -2.97 1.57 -15.70
CA ARG A 1140 -2.71 1.18 -14.29
C ARG A 1140 -1.41 0.37 -14.22
N SER A 1141 -0.54 0.71 -13.27
CA SER A 1141 0.81 0.11 -13.19
C SER A 1141 0.84 -1.40 -12.91
N SER A 1142 -0.23 -1.93 -12.33
CA SER A 1142 -0.46 -3.37 -12.12
C SER A 1142 -0.99 -4.10 -13.37
N ARG A 1143 -1.49 -3.38 -14.39
CA ARG A 1143 -2.13 -3.97 -15.56
C ARG A 1143 -1.09 -4.41 -16.60
N VAL A 1144 -0.62 -5.64 -16.45
CA VAL A 1144 0.32 -6.32 -17.38
C VAL A 1144 -0.15 -6.22 -18.83
N GLY A 1145 -1.45 -6.32 -19.08
CA GLY A 1145 -2.04 -6.27 -20.42
C GLY A 1145 -1.75 -4.99 -21.21
N SER A 1146 -1.46 -3.86 -20.54
CA SER A 1146 -1.10 -2.60 -21.22
C SER A 1146 0.25 -2.65 -21.94
N MET A 1147 1.08 -3.66 -21.65
CA MET A 1147 2.35 -3.87 -22.35
C MET A 1147 2.18 -4.61 -23.67
N LYS A 1148 1.03 -5.26 -23.90
CA LYS A 1148 0.78 -6.06 -25.09
C LYS A 1148 0.82 -5.18 -26.34
N GLY A 1149 1.81 -5.41 -27.19
CA GLY A 1149 1.95 -4.72 -28.48
C GLY A 1149 2.47 -3.28 -28.38
N ALA A 1150 2.77 -2.78 -27.19
CA ALA A 1150 3.44 -1.49 -27.01
C ALA A 1150 4.81 -1.53 -27.69
N ASN A 1151 5.12 -0.54 -28.52
CA ASN A 1151 6.44 -0.37 -29.12
C ASN A 1151 7.08 0.98 -28.79
N ALA A 1152 6.40 1.82 -27.99
CA ALA A 1152 6.93 3.10 -27.56
C ALA A 1152 6.40 3.55 -26.19
N LEU A 1153 7.12 4.48 -25.57
CA LEU A 1153 6.67 5.23 -24.39
C LEU A 1153 6.51 6.70 -24.77
N LEU A 1154 5.30 7.24 -24.68
CA LEU A 1154 5.07 8.68 -24.85
C LEU A 1154 5.55 9.42 -23.62
N SER A 1155 6.35 10.46 -23.82
CA SER A 1155 6.83 11.35 -22.77
C SER A 1155 5.82 12.48 -22.60
N LEU A 1156 4.85 12.27 -21.72
CA LEU A 1156 3.78 13.22 -21.45
C LEU A 1156 4.17 14.14 -20.28
N PRO A 1157 3.99 15.47 -20.41
CA PRO A 1157 4.25 16.40 -19.32
C PRO A 1157 3.22 16.23 -18.20
N SER A 1158 3.52 16.77 -17.02
CA SER A 1158 2.52 16.95 -15.97
C SER A 1158 1.66 18.18 -16.26
N GLY A 1159 0.36 18.11 -16.01
CA GLY A 1159 -0.53 19.26 -16.17
C GLY A 1159 -1.99 18.94 -15.87
N PRO A 1160 -2.82 19.97 -15.65
CA PRO A 1160 -4.24 19.79 -15.41
C PRO A 1160 -5.05 19.59 -16.70
N GLU A 1161 -4.54 20.06 -17.85
CA GLU A 1161 -5.23 20.03 -19.13
C GLU A 1161 -4.87 18.79 -19.95
N PRO A 1162 -5.83 18.11 -20.60
CA PRO A 1162 -5.53 17.01 -21.50
C PRO A 1162 -4.82 17.51 -22.77
N LEU A 1163 -3.98 16.66 -23.36
CA LEU A 1163 -3.39 16.92 -24.67
C LEU A 1163 -4.37 16.49 -25.77
N PRO A 1164 -4.79 17.41 -26.67
CA PRO A 1164 -5.75 17.07 -27.71
C PRO A 1164 -5.11 16.22 -28.80
N LYS A 1165 -5.94 15.43 -29.49
CA LYS A 1165 -5.61 14.76 -30.74
C LYS A 1165 -4.94 15.71 -31.72
N GLY A 1166 -3.91 15.22 -32.43
CA GLY A 1166 -3.12 16.03 -33.36
C GLY A 1166 -1.93 16.74 -32.72
N SER A 1167 -1.83 16.75 -31.38
CA SER A 1167 -0.67 17.30 -30.69
C SER A 1167 0.60 16.50 -31.00
N LYS A 1168 1.72 17.21 -31.10
CA LYS A 1168 3.05 16.61 -31.26
C LYS A 1168 3.66 16.37 -29.89
N VAL A 1169 4.07 15.14 -29.63
CA VAL A 1169 4.77 14.74 -28.41
C VAL A 1169 5.99 13.89 -28.73
N GLU A 1170 6.90 13.76 -27.78
CA GLU A 1170 8.06 12.88 -27.90
C GLU A 1170 7.70 11.44 -27.51
N ALA A 1171 8.10 10.48 -28.35
CA ALA A 1171 7.99 9.06 -28.08
C ALA A 1171 9.39 8.42 -27.98
N LEU A 1172 9.56 7.55 -27.00
CA LEU A 1172 10.74 6.70 -26.83
C LEU A 1172 10.46 5.33 -27.44
N LEU A 1173 11.13 4.99 -28.54
CA LEU A 1173 10.89 3.74 -29.25
C LEU A 1173 11.51 2.56 -28.51
N MET A 1174 10.69 1.61 -28.07
CA MET A 1174 11.11 0.35 -27.46
C MET A 1174 11.24 -0.80 -28.48
N GLY A 1175 10.64 -0.65 -29.66
CA GLY A 1175 10.66 -1.66 -30.71
C GLY A 1175 10.38 -1.07 -32.08
N SER A 1176 10.24 -1.94 -33.08
CA SER A 1176 10.01 -1.53 -34.47
C SER A 1176 8.69 -0.78 -34.66
N ILE A 1177 8.73 0.24 -35.50
CA ILE A 1177 7.55 0.99 -35.94
C ILE A 1177 6.70 0.09 -36.84
N ARG A 1178 5.37 0.12 -36.65
CA ARG A 1178 4.43 -0.65 -37.47
C ARG A 1178 3.90 0.21 -38.63
N GLY A 1179 3.66 -0.37 -39.78
CA GLY A 1179 2.88 0.29 -40.83
C GLY A 1179 1.40 0.04 -40.61
N ASP A 1180 0.57 1.07 -40.77
CA ASP A 1180 -0.86 0.86 -41.00
C ASP A 1180 -1.00 0.36 -42.46
N LEU A 1181 -1.12 -0.96 -42.67
CA LEU A 1181 -1.41 -1.54 -43.98
C LEU A 1181 -2.78 -1.08 -44.50
#